data_AF-A0A6A4GVJ2-F1
#
_entry.id   AF-A0A6A4GVJ2-F1
#
_cell.length_a   1.000
_cell.length_b   1.000
_cell.length_c   1.000
_cell.angle_alpha   90.00
_cell.angle_beta   90.00
_cell.angle_gamma   90.00
#
_symmetry.space_group_name_H-M   'P 1'
#
loop_
_entity.id
_entity.type
_entity.pdbx_description
1 polymer ?
#
loop_
_entity_poly.entity_id
_entity_poly.type
_entity_poly.pdbx_seq_one_letter_code
_entity_poly.pdbx_strand_id
1 'polypeptide(L)'
;MYLKTLFPHSLLFKMFKLGPLLLLLSYTKTIASQASSLIVDLDYAQYQGVYDETTNVTNFHGIRYAAPPTGELRFNAPQPPANVSGVQLADTTPPECIQGLVTDSEDCLFLNVAIPGNSISTTHSYPTVLLEAGKKSSLSVNTLFEDDSHLLHEANNEVIAVMIQYRLGMFGFLAGTDVKNDGDLNAGLLDQHFALRWVNTQISKFGGDPQKVTIWGESAGAGSVLQHIVAQDGQTDPPLFRAGITSSTFLPSQYAYDDPIPEGIYADVLSQTNCSSARDPLACLRASDIAILTNVTLSVNASAFYGTFGWAPVVDGTFITQRPTISLREGKINGKAILSITNAHEGVIFVNQAGVVLNTSIYAGELFPKFGPAEDAQVAKQYVGVGSTTLDQINAIMGDSIFKCPSYFLMDAFHQHGFSAFKGEFAIPPAFHAQDVTFYFPSLGPVIFENATFSASFSESFLSFVISMDPNDKVDPTADITLPWTMFPDGDIEMIFNKTVNNQTDIHPIVRDQAFLERCRPYSLLKMFKLGALPLFLLSYTKTIASQANSLIVDLDYAQYQGVYHETTNVTNFYGIRYAGPPTGELRFRAPQPPANVSGVQLADTEPPECVQGLATDSEDCLFLNVAIPGNSISTMPSYPTVVWIYGGGYVIGNGSAYFGSDLLQDANNEVIAVVIQYRLGIFGFLAGKDVKDNGDLNAGLLDQHFALRWVNTHISKFGGDPQKVTIWGESAGAGSVLQHIVAQDGQTSPPLFRAAITSSTFLPSQYPFDDPIPEGIYAEVLSQTNCSSASDSLACLRSMDVAILNTANINIIAAASKFYGTVGLAGFAPVVDGTFITQRPTVSLREGKINGVGIFHVLRSWGIYAYQLRSECPPCRDNTNEGLIFVNQTDVVNTSTYAGQIFPRFGPVQDAEVAKQYAGVGSTTLDQIIAIMGDSIFKCPSYFLMNAFHQKNLNTFKGEFAIPPATHGMDEIYYFPHLKAPGVGPITFRNATFLAAFSQSFLSFVISMDPNDKLDSMADITPPWTTFPDGNIEMIFNKTADNQTNIHPIVRDSEFLERCSETELTFLGLPWKSFVADNKEDYQLDNEFALDDESEDDSIAPAPLPGNSVVESTRGRVGSFLRGRRGSSIAASEQRKPRQGSVASNISLAAVSASIHASGTEGRMSHSNRDNLEAHSALAAMPSLLKSEHTLATRRMSRTTQIGNEEMNMTPIPEPSYSFKNELATVPQTPATEVVAFEVEEVPDHRATGKIA
;
A
#
# COMPACT_ATOMS: atom_id res chain seq x y z
N MET A 1 -29.91 48.74 18.79
CA MET A 1 -29.66 49.23 20.17
C MET A 1 -30.89 48.98 21.02
N TYR A 2 -30.82 48.61 22.31
CA TYR A 2 -29.79 47.82 23.02
C TYR A 2 -30.34 47.43 24.42
N LEU A 3 -30.06 46.19 24.89
CA LEU A 3 -30.02 45.74 26.30
C LEU A 3 -31.30 45.57 27.18
N LYS A 4 -31.21 44.53 28.03
CA LYS A 4 -31.72 44.36 29.41
C LYS A 4 -33.15 43.81 29.72
N THR A 5 -33.20 42.47 29.83
CA THR A 5 -33.61 41.67 31.02
C THR A 5 -35.00 41.85 31.68
N LEU A 6 -35.76 40.73 31.80
CA LEU A 6 -36.05 40.04 33.08
C LEU A 6 -36.86 38.70 32.93
N PHE A 7 -36.96 37.94 34.03
CA PHE A 7 -37.57 36.61 34.25
C PHE A 7 -39.11 36.67 34.54
N PRO A 8 -39.88 35.57 34.86
CA PRO A 8 -39.75 34.10 34.61
C PRO A 8 -41.06 33.31 34.23
N HIS A 9 -40.91 32.05 33.82
CA HIS A 9 -41.71 30.83 34.16
C HIS A 9 -43.23 30.61 33.81
N SER A 10 -43.44 29.59 32.95
CA SER A 10 -44.22 28.33 33.21
C SER A 10 -45.72 28.14 32.86
N LEU A 11 -46.04 26.86 32.59
CA LEU A 11 -47.30 26.10 32.78
C LEU A 11 -48.49 26.12 31.77
N LEU A 12 -49.23 25.00 31.84
CA LEU A 12 -50.62 24.68 31.43
C LEU A 12 -51.02 24.34 29.96
N PHE A 13 -51.20 23.03 29.79
CA PHE A 13 -52.06 22.22 28.91
C PHE A 13 -53.35 22.82 28.27
N LYS A 14 -53.55 22.43 26.99
CA LYS A 14 -54.78 21.92 26.30
C LYS A 14 -56.03 22.81 26.06
N MET A 15 -56.76 22.38 25.00
CA MET A 15 -58.15 22.67 24.57
C MET A 15 -58.33 23.77 23.49
N PHE A 16 -59.15 23.62 22.43
CA PHE A 16 -59.91 22.46 21.89
C PHE A 16 -60.28 22.65 20.38
N LYS A 17 -60.71 21.56 19.71
CA LYS A 17 -61.58 21.38 18.50
C LYS A 17 -62.10 22.64 17.75
N LEU A 18 -62.20 22.70 16.41
CA LEU A 18 -63.02 21.85 15.49
C LEU A 18 -62.60 22.03 13.99
N GLY A 19 -62.98 21.09 13.10
CA GLY A 19 -63.00 21.27 11.63
C GLY A 19 -64.36 21.77 11.09
N PRO A 20 -64.56 21.96 9.76
CA PRO A 20 -64.91 20.77 8.93
C PRO A 20 -64.62 20.83 7.39
N LEU A 21 -64.77 19.64 6.77
CA LEU A 21 -65.28 19.32 5.43
C LEU A 21 -64.61 19.76 4.09
N LEU A 22 -64.26 18.70 3.32
CA LEU A 22 -64.55 18.48 1.89
C LEU A 22 -64.04 19.46 0.83
N LEU A 23 -62.87 19.12 0.27
CA LEU A 23 -62.74 18.96 -1.19
C LEU A 23 -61.89 17.71 -1.47
N LEU A 24 -62.58 16.63 -1.87
CA LEU A 24 -61.99 15.32 -2.18
C LEU A 24 -61.95 15.14 -3.70
N LEU A 25 -60.77 14.94 -4.28
CA LEU A 25 -60.51 14.09 -5.45
C LEU A 25 -59.00 13.99 -5.73
N SER A 26 -58.58 12.87 -6.32
CA SER A 26 -57.26 12.62 -6.92
C SER A 26 -56.02 13.10 -6.15
N TYR A 27 -55.79 12.56 -4.95
CA TYR A 27 -54.44 12.13 -4.54
C TYR A 27 -54.53 10.74 -3.91
N THR A 28 -54.68 9.73 -4.76
CA THR A 28 -54.32 8.37 -4.41
C THR A 28 -52.84 8.36 -4.04
N LYS A 29 -52.49 7.78 -2.88
CA LYS A 29 -51.13 7.25 -2.74
C LYS A 29 -50.90 6.32 -3.93
N THR A 30 -49.80 6.51 -4.65
CA THR A 30 -49.10 5.36 -5.24
C THR A 30 -48.65 4.48 -4.07
N ILE A 31 -49.54 3.56 -3.69
CA ILE A 31 -49.08 2.27 -3.20
C ILE A 31 -48.26 1.74 -4.38
N ALA A 32 -46.93 1.66 -4.23
CA ALA A 32 -46.11 0.96 -5.20
C ALA A 32 -46.73 -0.43 -5.38
N SER A 33 -46.97 -0.83 -6.63
CA SER A 33 -47.51 -2.16 -6.90
C SER A 33 -46.55 -3.15 -6.26
N GLN A 34 -47.02 -3.90 -5.26
CA GLN A 34 -46.18 -4.88 -4.60
C GLN A 34 -46.01 -6.06 -5.56
N ALA A 35 -45.05 -5.91 -6.48
CA ALA A 35 -44.62 -6.96 -7.39
C ALA A 35 -44.35 -8.22 -6.55
N SER A 36 -44.83 -9.35 -7.04
CA SER A 36 -44.77 -10.62 -6.30
C SER A 36 -43.32 -11.07 -6.21
N SER A 37 -42.62 -10.71 -5.13
CA SER A 37 -41.28 -11.18 -4.82
C SER A 37 -41.24 -12.70 -4.91
N LEU A 38 -40.45 -13.21 -5.85
CA LEU A 38 -40.42 -14.62 -6.19
C LEU A 38 -39.87 -15.46 -5.04
N ILE A 39 -40.51 -16.58 -4.73
CA ILE A 39 -40.07 -17.52 -3.69
C ILE A 39 -39.71 -18.84 -4.34
N VAL A 40 -38.51 -19.35 -4.06
CA VAL A 40 -37.98 -20.63 -4.53
C VAL A 40 -37.85 -21.58 -3.35
N ASP A 41 -38.27 -22.84 -3.51
CA ASP A 41 -38.27 -23.88 -2.45
C ASP A 41 -37.17 -24.92 -2.71
N LEU A 42 -36.11 -24.89 -1.91
CA LEU A 42 -34.92 -25.73 -2.06
C LEU A 42 -35.01 -27.06 -1.31
N ASP A 43 -36.21 -27.49 -0.89
CA ASP A 43 -36.50 -28.67 -0.05
C ASP A 43 -35.98 -28.54 1.40
N TYR A 44 -34.82 -27.90 1.62
CA TYR A 44 -34.27 -27.60 2.95
C TYR A 44 -34.66 -26.20 3.46
N ALA A 45 -34.88 -25.23 2.57
CA ALA A 45 -35.26 -23.86 2.90
C ALA A 45 -36.02 -23.19 1.75
N GLN A 46 -36.86 -22.20 2.07
CA GLN A 46 -37.53 -21.34 1.08
C GLN A 46 -36.83 -19.98 1.06
N TYR A 47 -36.47 -19.48 -0.13
CA TYR A 47 -35.78 -18.19 -0.31
C TYR A 47 -36.61 -17.23 -1.16
N GLN A 48 -36.72 -15.97 -0.71
CA GLN A 48 -37.44 -14.88 -1.37
C GLN A 48 -36.45 -13.90 -2.01
N GLY A 49 -36.47 -13.81 -3.34
CA GLY A 49 -35.59 -12.95 -4.12
C GLY A 49 -36.11 -11.52 -4.25
N VAL A 50 -35.19 -10.61 -4.60
CA VAL A 50 -35.46 -9.19 -4.88
C VAL A 50 -35.53 -9.01 -6.39
N TYR A 51 -36.66 -8.53 -6.89
CA TYR A 51 -36.84 -8.18 -8.30
C TYR A 51 -36.53 -6.71 -8.53
N ASP A 52 -35.64 -6.43 -9.49
CA ASP A 52 -35.35 -5.07 -9.97
C ASP A 52 -36.12 -4.79 -11.28
N GLU A 53 -36.99 -3.78 -11.23
CA GLU A 53 -37.77 -3.32 -12.39
C GLU A 53 -36.90 -2.62 -13.46
N THR A 54 -35.66 -2.23 -13.15
CA THR A 54 -34.78 -1.49 -14.07
C THR A 54 -33.91 -2.40 -14.94
N THR A 55 -33.31 -3.45 -14.37
CA THR A 55 -32.58 -4.49 -15.12
C THR A 55 -33.47 -5.64 -15.60
N ASN A 56 -34.70 -5.77 -15.08
CA ASN A 56 -35.60 -6.90 -15.31
C ASN A 56 -34.96 -8.24 -14.86
N VAL A 57 -34.31 -8.23 -13.70
CA VAL A 57 -33.64 -9.40 -13.08
C VAL A 57 -34.21 -9.63 -11.68
N THR A 58 -34.37 -10.90 -11.27
CA THR A 58 -34.58 -11.26 -9.86
C THR A 58 -33.29 -11.85 -9.29
N ASN A 59 -32.78 -11.23 -8.24
CA ASN A 59 -31.58 -11.62 -7.54
C ASN A 59 -31.91 -12.30 -6.21
N PHE A 60 -31.15 -13.37 -5.90
CA PHE A 60 -31.23 -14.12 -4.65
C PHE A 60 -29.83 -14.16 -4.02
N HIS A 61 -29.57 -13.25 -3.08
CA HIS A 61 -28.27 -13.10 -2.43
C HIS A 61 -28.21 -13.86 -1.11
N GLY A 62 -27.04 -14.43 -0.78
CA GLY A 62 -26.83 -15.11 0.50
C GLY A 62 -27.55 -16.46 0.65
N ILE A 63 -27.81 -17.19 -0.43
CA ILE A 63 -28.31 -18.57 -0.35
C ILE A 63 -27.22 -19.45 0.29
N ARG A 64 -27.54 -20.09 1.41
CA ARG A 64 -26.61 -21.03 2.06
C ARG A 64 -26.63 -22.36 1.31
N TYR A 65 -25.52 -22.73 0.66
CA TYR A 65 -25.42 -24.01 -0.05
C TYR A 65 -24.78 -25.13 0.78
N ALA A 66 -24.02 -24.78 1.84
CA ALA A 66 -23.40 -25.72 2.77
C ALA A 66 -23.51 -25.26 4.24
N ALA A 67 -23.34 -26.18 5.19
CA ALA A 67 -23.25 -25.88 6.60
C ALA A 67 -22.03 -24.98 6.93
N PRO A 68 -22.08 -24.15 7.99
CA PRO A 68 -20.92 -23.39 8.46
C PRO A 68 -19.72 -24.32 8.73
N PRO A 69 -18.54 -24.11 8.12
CA PRO A 69 -17.37 -24.97 8.28
C PRO A 69 -16.58 -24.67 9.56
N THR A 70 -17.29 -24.48 10.68
CA THR A 70 -16.75 -24.04 11.98
C THR A 70 -16.57 -25.20 12.97
N GLY A 71 -15.65 -25.03 13.93
CA GLY A 71 -15.41 -26.01 15.00
C GLY A 71 -15.04 -27.39 14.45
N GLU A 72 -15.85 -28.40 14.74
CA GLU A 72 -15.65 -29.77 14.22
C GLU A 72 -15.77 -29.88 12.70
N LEU A 73 -16.36 -28.91 11.99
CA LEU A 73 -16.39 -28.86 10.52
C LEU A 73 -15.19 -28.10 9.91
N ARG A 74 -14.32 -27.52 10.74
CA ARG A 74 -13.07 -26.89 10.29
C ARG A 74 -12.13 -27.98 9.75
N PHE A 75 -11.51 -27.70 8.59
CA PHE A 75 -10.66 -28.62 7.81
C PHE A 75 -11.36 -29.93 7.35
N ASN A 76 -12.69 -29.95 7.29
CA ASN A 76 -13.48 -31.06 6.72
C ASN A 76 -14.20 -30.63 5.42
N ALA A 77 -14.60 -31.60 4.60
CA ALA A 77 -15.41 -31.38 3.41
C ALA A 77 -16.76 -30.72 3.77
N PRO A 78 -17.31 -29.86 2.89
CA PRO A 78 -18.60 -29.22 3.12
C PRO A 78 -19.71 -30.24 3.37
N GLN A 79 -20.61 -29.89 4.29
CA GLN A 79 -21.76 -30.72 4.65
C GLN A 79 -23.07 -30.04 4.23
N PRO A 80 -24.17 -30.80 4.01
CA PRO A 80 -25.47 -30.22 3.69
C PRO A 80 -25.92 -29.20 4.75
N PRO A 81 -26.56 -28.08 4.35
CA PRO A 81 -27.09 -27.10 5.28
C PRO A 81 -28.27 -27.68 6.08
N ALA A 82 -28.50 -27.16 7.28
CA ALA A 82 -29.64 -27.57 8.09
C ALA A 82 -30.97 -27.07 7.47
N ASN A 83 -32.04 -27.85 7.62
CA ASN A 83 -33.37 -27.43 7.19
C ASN A 83 -33.86 -26.22 8.01
N VAL A 84 -34.33 -25.17 7.32
CA VAL A 84 -34.84 -23.93 7.92
C VAL A 84 -36.31 -23.76 7.58
N SER A 85 -37.15 -23.58 8.61
CA SER A 85 -38.59 -23.43 8.44
C SER A 85 -39.00 -22.00 8.11
N GLY A 86 -39.78 -21.83 7.04
CA GLY A 86 -40.31 -20.54 6.60
C GLY A 86 -39.42 -19.83 5.60
N VAL A 87 -39.93 -18.72 5.08
CA VAL A 87 -39.30 -17.95 4.00
C VAL A 87 -38.14 -17.13 4.55
N GLN A 88 -36.94 -17.38 4.04
CA GLN A 88 -35.74 -16.58 4.24
C GLN A 88 -35.69 -15.49 3.19
N LEU A 89 -35.25 -14.29 3.55
CA LEU A 89 -35.07 -13.19 2.61
C LEU A 89 -33.66 -13.27 2.00
N ALA A 90 -33.57 -13.17 0.67
CA ALA A 90 -32.32 -13.29 -0.09
C ALA A 90 -31.87 -11.92 -0.63
N ASP A 91 -31.83 -10.92 0.26
CA ASP A 91 -31.62 -9.50 -0.05
C ASP A 91 -30.29 -8.93 0.47
N THR A 92 -29.48 -9.75 1.15
CA THR A 92 -28.32 -9.31 1.92
C THR A 92 -27.02 -9.97 1.47
N THR A 93 -25.96 -9.17 1.41
CA THR A 93 -24.60 -9.59 1.09
C THR A 93 -24.04 -10.50 2.20
N PRO A 94 -23.60 -11.74 1.90
CA PRO A 94 -23.08 -12.66 2.92
C PRO A 94 -21.68 -12.27 3.43
N PRO A 95 -21.25 -12.74 4.62
CA PRO A 95 -19.86 -12.61 5.07
C PRO A 95 -18.88 -13.37 4.16
N GLU A 96 -17.69 -12.83 3.91
CA GLU A 96 -16.67 -13.47 3.09
C GLU A 96 -15.85 -14.52 3.85
N CYS A 97 -15.25 -15.47 3.15
CA CYS A 97 -14.33 -16.43 3.76
C CYS A 97 -13.01 -15.75 4.17
N ILE A 98 -12.48 -16.14 5.35
CA ILE A 98 -11.30 -15.52 5.99
C ILE A 98 -10.08 -15.46 5.07
N GLN A 99 -9.65 -14.23 4.81
CA GLN A 99 -8.48 -13.87 4.01
C GLN A 99 -7.63 -12.77 4.68
N GLY A 100 -8.18 -12.04 5.64
CA GLY A 100 -7.43 -11.13 6.52
C GLY A 100 -8.13 -9.82 6.88
N LEU A 101 -9.42 -9.64 6.54
CA LEU A 101 -10.16 -8.40 6.85
C LEU A 101 -11.10 -8.56 8.05
N VAL A 102 -11.40 -7.43 8.69
CA VAL A 102 -12.29 -7.32 9.87
C VAL A 102 -13.73 -7.77 9.59
N THR A 103 -14.12 -7.88 8.32
CA THR A 103 -15.45 -8.29 7.85
C THR A 103 -15.55 -9.77 7.47
N ASP A 104 -14.44 -10.52 7.47
CA ASP A 104 -14.44 -11.92 7.05
C ASP A 104 -14.98 -12.85 8.16
N SER A 105 -15.37 -14.08 7.80
CA SER A 105 -16.01 -15.08 8.66
C SER A 105 -15.61 -16.51 8.27
N GLU A 106 -15.58 -17.43 9.24
CA GLU A 106 -15.57 -18.87 8.92
C GLU A 106 -16.92 -19.34 8.36
N ASP A 107 -18.02 -18.75 8.85
CA ASP A 107 -19.35 -18.99 8.28
C ASP A 107 -19.53 -18.13 7.03
N CYS A 108 -19.11 -18.69 5.89
CA CYS A 108 -19.03 -17.98 4.61
C CYS A 108 -19.54 -18.79 3.40
N LEU A 109 -19.99 -20.04 3.57
CA LEU A 109 -20.39 -20.93 2.46
C LEU A 109 -21.80 -20.62 1.91
N PHE A 110 -21.85 -19.50 1.19
CA PHE A 110 -23.01 -18.93 0.53
C PHE A 110 -22.78 -18.79 -0.98
N LEU A 111 -23.89 -18.67 -1.73
CA LEU A 111 -23.90 -18.32 -3.13
C LEU A 111 -25.02 -17.31 -3.44
N ASN A 112 -24.87 -16.60 -4.56
CA ASN A 112 -25.92 -15.81 -5.19
C ASN A 112 -26.50 -16.55 -6.39
N VAL A 113 -27.74 -16.25 -6.76
CA VAL A 113 -28.35 -16.62 -8.05
C VAL A 113 -29.08 -15.42 -8.65
N ALA A 114 -28.78 -15.08 -9.90
CA ALA A 114 -29.47 -14.05 -10.68
C ALA A 114 -30.25 -14.67 -11.83
N ILE A 115 -31.53 -14.32 -11.99
CA ILE A 115 -32.42 -14.88 -13.03
C ILE A 115 -33.17 -13.82 -13.84
N PRO A 116 -33.47 -14.09 -15.13
CA PRO A 116 -34.33 -13.24 -15.96
C PRO A 116 -35.75 -13.05 -15.42
N GLY A 117 -36.22 -11.81 -15.38
CA GLY A 117 -37.60 -11.42 -15.07
C GLY A 117 -38.01 -11.65 -13.61
N ASN A 118 -39.33 -11.64 -13.36
CA ASN A 118 -39.95 -11.79 -12.03
C ASN A 118 -40.68 -13.12 -11.81
N SER A 119 -40.47 -14.10 -12.70
CA SER A 119 -41.12 -15.41 -12.61
C SER A 119 -40.30 -16.50 -13.30
N ILE A 120 -40.18 -17.67 -12.68
CA ILE A 120 -39.48 -18.83 -13.25
C ILE A 120 -40.14 -19.22 -14.58
N SER A 121 -39.36 -19.29 -15.65
CA SER A 121 -39.85 -19.75 -16.95
C SER A 121 -40.27 -21.22 -16.90
N THR A 122 -41.42 -21.53 -17.49
CA THR A 122 -41.96 -22.91 -17.59
C THR A 122 -41.83 -23.51 -18.98
N THR A 123 -41.27 -22.75 -19.94
CA THR A 123 -41.13 -23.12 -21.35
C THR A 123 -39.73 -22.90 -21.93
N HIS A 124 -38.89 -22.10 -21.27
CA HIS A 124 -37.46 -21.95 -21.56
C HIS A 124 -36.66 -22.51 -20.36
N SER A 125 -35.51 -23.15 -20.61
CA SER A 125 -34.59 -23.59 -19.55
C SER A 125 -33.17 -23.12 -19.87
N TYR A 126 -32.70 -22.18 -19.05
CA TYR A 126 -31.58 -21.29 -19.35
C TYR A 126 -30.23 -21.98 -19.19
N PRO A 127 -29.27 -21.79 -20.11
CA PRO A 127 -27.85 -21.98 -19.82
C PRO A 127 -27.45 -21.31 -18.50
N THR A 128 -26.59 -21.96 -17.72
CA THR A 128 -26.15 -21.45 -16.41
C THR A 128 -24.66 -21.19 -16.44
N VAL A 129 -24.23 -19.99 -16.07
CA VAL A 129 -22.82 -19.72 -15.74
C VAL A 129 -22.62 -19.81 -14.23
N LEU A 130 -21.60 -20.55 -13.79
CA LEU A 130 -21.14 -20.52 -12.40
C LEU A 130 -19.77 -19.82 -12.35
N LEU A 131 -19.67 -18.80 -11.49
CA LEU A 131 -18.46 -18.02 -11.28
C LEU A 131 -17.68 -18.50 -10.06
N GLU A 132 -16.45 -18.97 -10.29
CA GLU A 132 -15.49 -19.40 -9.27
C GLU A 132 -14.59 -18.22 -8.86
N ALA A 133 -15.05 -17.42 -7.90
CA ALA A 133 -14.43 -16.14 -7.50
C ALA A 133 -13.62 -16.26 -6.20
N GLY A 134 -12.39 -15.73 -6.15
CA GLY A 134 -11.57 -15.70 -4.93
C GLY A 134 -10.73 -14.43 -4.83
N LYS A 135 -10.84 -13.68 -3.73
CA LYS A 135 -10.55 -12.23 -3.60
C LYS A 135 -9.18 -11.72 -4.09
N LYS A 136 -8.15 -12.59 -4.23
CA LYS A 136 -6.89 -12.21 -4.89
C LYS A 136 -6.98 -12.08 -6.42
N SER A 137 -8.09 -12.51 -7.02
CA SER A 137 -8.45 -12.42 -8.44
C SER A 137 -9.35 -11.20 -8.77
N SER A 138 -9.39 -10.20 -7.86
CA SER A 138 -10.39 -9.12 -7.73
C SER A 138 -11.88 -9.53 -7.67
N LEU A 139 -12.22 -10.79 -7.96
CA LEU A 139 -13.56 -11.35 -7.86
C LEU A 139 -13.83 -11.89 -6.45
N SER A 140 -14.93 -11.46 -5.83
CA SER A 140 -15.63 -12.18 -4.77
C SER A 140 -17.14 -11.99 -4.94
N VAL A 141 -17.96 -12.81 -4.27
CA VAL A 141 -19.44 -12.67 -4.29
C VAL A 141 -19.91 -11.30 -3.78
N ASN A 142 -19.04 -10.59 -3.05
CA ASN A 142 -19.33 -9.27 -2.50
C ASN A 142 -18.81 -8.13 -3.39
N THR A 143 -17.77 -8.34 -4.20
CA THR A 143 -17.33 -7.34 -5.20
C THR A 143 -18.13 -7.42 -6.51
N LEU A 144 -18.76 -8.56 -6.81
CA LEU A 144 -19.61 -8.75 -8.00
C LEU A 144 -21.10 -8.43 -7.81
N PHE A 145 -21.52 -8.05 -6.60
CA PHE A 145 -22.92 -7.84 -6.20
C PHE A 145 -23.71 -6.86 -7.09
N GLU A 146 -23.05 -5.97 -7.82
CA GLU A 146 -23.68 -5.04 -8.78
C GLU A 146 -23.62 -5.53 -10.25
N ASP A 147 -22.72 -6.45 -10.58
CA ASP A 147 -22.54 -6.99 -11.94
C ASP A 147 -23.34 -8.30 -12.22
N ASP A 148 -23.93 -8.93 -11.20
CA ASP A 148 -24.80 -10.11 -11.35
C ASP A 148 -25.92 -9.84 -12.40
N SER A 149 -26.51 -8.64 -12.38
CA SER A 149 -27.49 -8.19 -13.40
C SER A 149 -26.85 -7.72 -14.72
N HIS A 150 -25.58 -7.28 -14.71
CA HIS A 150 -24.86 -6.87 -15.92
C HIS A 150 -24.61 -8.06 -16.84
N LEU A 151 -24.14 -9.20 -16.31
CA LEU A 151 -23.97 -10.42 -17.11
C LEU A 151 -25.26 -10.89 -17.77
N LEU A 152 -26.40 -10.77 -17.07
CA LEU A 152 -27.71 -11.11 -17.63
C LEU A 152 -28.13 -10.13 -18.73
N HIS A 153 -27.87 -8.83 -18.57
CA HIS A 153 -28.12 -7.82 -19.60
C HIS A 153 -27.30 -8.08 -20.88
N GLU A 154 -25.99 -8.27 -20.75
CA GLU A 154 -25.07 -8.51 -21.88
C GLU A 154 -25.38 -9.84 -22.60
N ALA A 155 -25.96 -10.82 -21.90
CA ALA A 155 -26.47 -12.06 -22.48
C ALA A 155 -27.91 -11.94 -23.04
N ASN A 156 -28.44 -10.73 -23.19
CA ASN A 156 -29.82 -10.43 -23.61
C ASN A 156 -30.89 -11.20 -22.79
N ASN A 157 -30.61 -11.44 -21.51
CA ASN A 157 -31.41 -12.24 -20.58
C ASN A 157 -31.62 -13.73 -20.97
N GLU A 158 -30.72 -14.31 -21.77
CA GLU A 158 -30.75 -15.74 -22.18
C GLU A 158 -29.86 -16.65 -21.30
N VAL A 159 -29.42 -16.21 -20.11
CA VAL A 159 -28.66 -17.02 -19.13
C VAL A 159 -29.17 -16.84 -17.69
N ILE A 160 -28.78 -17.76 -16.81
CA ILE A 160 -28.80 -17.61 -15.35
C ILE A 160 -27.36 -17.58 -14.84
N ALA A 161 -27.07 -16.76 -13.84
CA ALA A 161 -25.75 -16.66 -13.23
C ALA A 161 -25.77 -17.13 -11.77
N VAL A 162 -24.69 -17.80 -11.35
CA VAL A 162 -24.49 -18.31 -9.98
C VAL A 162 -23.09 -17.94 -9.51
N MET A 163 -22.98 -17.30 -8.36
CA MET A 163 -21.70 -16.79 -7.83
C MET A 163 -21.42 -17.46 -6.48
N ILE A 164 -20.29 -18.14 -6.32
CA ILE A 164 -20.03 -18.99 -5.14
C ILE A 164 -18.89 -18.48 -4.27
N GLN A 165 -19.05 -18.60 -2.94
CA GLN A 165 -17.95 -18.47 -1.98
C GLN A 165 -17.42 -19.84 -1.56
N TYR A 166 -16.11 -19.95 -1.39
CA TYR A 166 -15.42 -21.17 -0.94
C TYR A 166 -14.25 -20.83 -0.01
N ARG A 167 -13.83 -21.77 0.84
CA ARG A 167 -12.74 -21.53 1.80
C ARG A 167 -11.41 -21.31 1.10
N LEU A 168 -10.64 -20.36 1.64
CA LEU A 168 -9.36 -19.90 1.11
C LEU A 168 -8.27 -19.97 2.20
N GLY A 169 -7.02 -19.75 1.80
CA GLY A 169 -5.86 -19.84 2.70
C GLY A 169 -5.80 -21.18 3.45
N MET A 170 -5.39 -21.14 4.71
CA MET A 170 -5.34 -22.31 5.58
C MET A 170 -6.70 -23.03 5.73
N PHE A 171 -7.81 -22.30 5.75
CA PHE A 171 -9.14 -22.90 5.95
C PHE A 171 -9.61 -23.75 4.78
N GLY A 172 -9.13 -23.45 3.55
CA GLY A 172 -9.42 -24.21 2.34
C GLY A 172 -8.31 -25.19 1.92
N PHE A 173 -7.06 -24.93 2.31
CA PHE A 173 -5.87 -25.58 1.72
C PHE A 173 -4.79 -25.96 2.74
N LEU A 174 -5.11 -26.09 4.03
CA LEU A 174 -4.23 -26.80 4.97
C LEU A 174 -4.06 -28.25 4.49
N ALA A 175 -2.81 -28.69 4.35
CA ALA A 175 -2.45 -30.00 3.82
C ALA A 175 -1.34 -30.64 4.64
N GLY A 176 -1.40 -31.96 4.79
CA GLY A 176 -0.45 -32.77 5.56
C GLY A 176 -1.07 -34.13 5.93
N THR A 177 -0.27 -35.06 6.43
CA THR A 177 -0.71 -36.44 6.73
C THR A 177 -1.82 -36.49 7.77
N ASP A 178 -1.76 -35.68 8.82
CA ASP A 178 -2.82 -35.65 9.84
C ASP A 178 -4.15 -35.11 9.28
N VAL A 179 -4.09 -34.14 8.36
CA VAL A 179 -5.27 -33.64 7.63
C VAL A 179 -5.87 -34.74 6.72
N LYS A 180 -5.05 -35.58 6.08
CA LYS A 180 -5.55 -36.72 5.29
C LYS A 180 -6.19 -37.82 6.15
N ASN A 181 -5.77 -37.96 7.41
CA ASN A 181 -6.19 -39.04 8.29
C ASN A 181 -7.48 -38.73 9.08
N ASP A 182 -7.66 -37.49 9.52
CA ASP A 182 -8.80 -37.06 10.36
C ASP A 182 -9.55 -35.83 9.79
N GLY A 183 -9.25 -35.41 8.56
CA GLY A 183 -9.95 -34.33 7.87
C GLY A 183 -10.02 -34.53 6.35
N ASP A 184 -10.25 -33.45 5.61
CA ASP A 184 -10.29 -33.45 4.15
C ASP A 184 -9.32 -32.41 3.56
N LEU A 185 -8.43 -32.88 2.69
CA LEU A 185 -7.54 -32.03 1.89
C LEU A 185 -8.33 -31.27 0.81
N ASN A 186 -7.76 -30.16 0.33
CA ASN A 186 -8.35 -29.34 -0.73
C ASN A 186 -9.79 -28.89 -0.43
N ALA A 187 -10.13 -28.67 0.85
CA ALA A 187 -11.47 -28.31 1.32
C ALA A 187 -12.11 -27.14 0.54
N GLY A 188 -11.32 -26.16 0.08
CA GLY A 188 -11.79 -25.06 -0.77
C GLY A 188 -12.22 -25.46 -2.19
N LEU A 189 -11.63 -26.51 -2.78
CA LEU A 189 -12.12 -27.10 -4.04
C LEU A 189 -13.30 -28.04 -3.80
N LEU A 190 -13.35 -28.70 -2.64
CA LEU A 190 -14.50 -29.52 -2.25
C LEU A 190 -15.75 -28.66 -2.00
N ASP A 191 -15.59 -27.45 -1.46
CA ASP A 191 -16.64 -26.41 -1.37
C ASP A 191 -17.23 -26.10 -2.75
N GLN A 192 -16.39 -25.79 -3.74
CA GLN A 192 -16.81 -25.54 -5.13
C GLN A 192 -17.51 -26.76 -5.75
N HIS A 193 -16.95 -27.97 -5.57
CA HIS A 193 -17.54 -29.22 -6.08
C HIS A 193 -18.91 -29.50 -5.44
N PHE A 194 -19.09 -29.12 -4.17
CA PHE A 194 -20.36 -29.21 -3.46
C PHE A 194 -21.37 -28.16 -3.94
N ALA A 195 -20.93 -26.93 -4.25
CA ALA A 195 -21.74 -25.92 -4.91
C ALA A 195 -22.15 -26.34 -6.33
N LEU A 196 -21.27 -26.99 -7.10
CA LEU A 196 -21.59 -27.55 -8.41
C LEU A 196 -22.64 -28.67 -8.33
N ARG A 197 -22.59 -29.51 -7.28
CA ARG A 197 -23.64 -30.50 -6.97
C ARG A 197 -24.96 -29.84 -6.52
N TRP A 198 -24.89 -28.73 -5.79
CA TRP A 198 -26.06 -27.92 -5.48
C TRP A 198 -26.69 -27.35 -6.76
N VAL A 199 -25.91 -26.77 -7.68
CA VAL A 199 -26.42 -26.27 -8.98
C VAL A 199 -27.06 -27.40 -9.78
N ASN A 200 -26.37 -28.54 -9.94
CA ASN A 200 -26.86 -29.69 -10.69
C ASN A 200 -28.20 -30.25 -10.14
N THR A 201 -28.51 -30.06 -8.86
CA THR A 201 -29.75 -30.54 -8.22
C THR A 201 -30.82 -29.47 -8.00
N GLN A 202 -30.46 -28.18 -7.87
CA GLN A 202 -31.38 -27.11 -7.49
C GLN A 202 -31.63 -26.06 -8.60
N ILE A 203 -30.73 -25.86 -9.58
CA ILE A 203 -30.84 -24.71 -10.50
C ILE A 203 -32.09 -24.73 -11.40
N SER A 204 -32.66 -25.92 -11.65
CA SER A 204 -33.93 -26.08 -12.36
C SER A 204 -35.12 -25.44 -11.64
N LYS A 205 -35.03 -25.23 -10.32
CA LYS A 205 -36.03 -24.49 -9.52
C LYS A 205 -35.94 -22.98 -9.71
N PHE A 206 -34.82 -22.49 -10.22
CA PHE A 206 -34.60 -21.11 -10.66
C PHE A 206 -34.86 -20.93 -12.16
N GLY A 207 -35.07 -22.02 -12.91
CA GLY A 207 -35.28 -22.03 -14.36
C GLY A 207 -34.05 -22.47 -15.18
N GLY A 208 -32.92 -22.77 -14.54
CA GLY A 208 -31.69 -23.18 -15.22
C GLY A 208 -31.72 -24.62 -15.73
N ASP A 209 -30.93 -24.90 -16.76
CA ASP A 209 -30.73 -26.24 -17.30
C ASP A 209 -29.47 -26.86 -16.66
N PRO A 210 -29.59 -27.86 -15.77
CA PRO A 210 -28.44 -28.49 -15.12
C PRO A 210 -27.54 -29.31 -16.08
N GLN A 211 -27.92 -29.47 -17.35
CA GLN A 211 -27.07 -30.04 -18.41
C GLN A 211 -26.32 -28.96 -19.21
N LYS A 212 -26.63 -27.67 -19.00
CA LYS A 212 -26.00 -26.51 -19.65
C LYS A 212 -25.23 -25.61 -18.69
N VAL A 213 -24.67 -26.17 -17.62
CA VAL A 213 -23.76 -25.46 -16.72
C VAL A 213 -22.40 -25.25 -17.39
N THR A 214 -21.92 -24.01 -17.44
CA THR A 214 -20.57 -23.63 -17.85
C THR A 214 -19.87 -23.00 -16.64
N ILE A 215 -18.70 -23.49 -16.28
CA ILE A 215 -17.91 -22.94 -15.16
C ILE A 215 -16.94 -21.88 -15.69
N TRP A 216 -16.80 -20.75 -15.00
CA TRP A 216 -15.89 -19.68 -15.36
C TRP A 216 -15.17 -19.18 -14.10
N GLY A 217 -13.85 -19.05 -14.17
CA GLY A 217 -13.06 -18.41 -13.14
C GLY A 217 -11.95 -17.53 -13.71
N GLU A 218 -11.43 -16.66 -12.85
CA GLU A 218 -10.31 -15.74 -13.11
C GLU A 218 -9.15 -16.13 -12.17
N SER A 219 -7.90 -16.10 -12.66
CA SER A 219 -6.69 -16.40 -11.87
C SER A 219 -6.83 -17.70 -11.07
N ALA A 220 -6.82 -17.65 -9.73
CA ALA A 220 -7.03 -18.83 -8.87
C ALA A 220 -8.37 -19.55 -9.10
N GLY A 221 -9.40 -18.82 -9.54
CA GLY A 221 -10.65 -19.38 -10.05
C GLY A 221 -10.47 -20.09 -11.40
N ALA A 222 -9.69 -19.53 -12.33
CA ALA A 222 -9.35 -20.23 -13.58
C ALA A 222 -8.51 -21.50 -13.33
N GLY A 223 -7.67 -21.46 -12.29
CA GLY A 223 -6.97 -22.63 -11.78
C GLY A 223 -7.89 -23.67 -11.10
N SER A 224 -9.00 -23.21 -10.52
CA SER A 224 -10.06 -24.05 -9.96
C SER A 224 -10.88 -24.74 -11.06
N VAL A 225 -11.29 -24.00 -12.10
CA VAL A 225 -11.86 -24.56 -13.34
C VAL A 225 -10.94 -25.62 -13.94
N LEU A 226 -9.62 -25.38 -13.99
CA LEU A 226 -8.63 -26.38 -14.42
C LEU A 226 -8.62 -27.62 -13.49
N GLN A 227 -8.80 -27.47 -12.17
CA GLN A 227 -8.94 -28.63 -11.28
C GLN A 227 -10.23 -29.41 -11.56
N HIS A 228 -11.38 -28.75 -11.67
CA HIS A 228 -12.67 -29.42 -11.97
C HIS A 228 -12.64 -30.13 -13.33
N ILE A 229 -11.92 -29.58 -14.30
CA ILE A 229 -11.65 -30.25 -15.58
C ILE A 229 -10.88 -31.56 -15.36
N VAL A 230 -9.82 -31.62 -14.56
CA VAL A 230 -9.07 -32.88 -14.34
C VAL A 230 -9.60 -33.74 -13.18
N ALA A 231 -10.57 -33.25 -12.41
CA ALA A 231 -11.04 -33.85 -11.18
C ALA A 231 -11.51 -35.30 -11.38
N GLN A 232 -11.16 -36.16 -10.43
CA GLN A 232 -11.52 -37.57 -10.41
C GLN A 232 -11.11 -38.31 -11.70
N ASP A 233 -9.91 -38.04 -12.23
CA ASP A 233 -9.41 -38.60 -13.51
C ASP A 233 -10.34 -38.31 -14.71
N GLY A 234 -11.01 -37.15 -14.73
CA GLY A 234 -11.95 -36.75 -15.78
C GLY A 234 -13.27 -37.56 -15.78
N GLN A 235 -13.65 -38.13 -14.64
CA GLN A 235 -14.79 -39.05 -14.51
C GLN A 235 -15.73 -38.60 -13.38
N THR A 236 -16.18 -37.34 -13.42
CA THR A 236 -17.22 -36.86 -12.49
C THR A 236 -18.58 -37.44 -12.89
N ASP A 237 -19.19 -38.25 -12.01
CA ASP A 237 -20.51 -38.86 -12.20
C ASP A 237 -21.51 -38.37 -11.12
N PRO A 238 -22.63 -37.73 -11.50
CA PRO A 238 -22.96 -37.25 -12.85
C PRO A 238 -22.05 -36.10 -13.29
N PRO A 239 -21.90 -35.84 -14.60
CA PRO A 239 -21.19 -34.67 -15.10
C PRO A 239 -21.85 -33.38 -14.60
N LEU A 240 -21.08 -32.52 -13.93
CA LEU A 240 -21.59 -31.30 -13.28
C LEU A 240 -21.60 -30.07 -14.18
N PHE A 241 -20.81 -30.07 -15.26
CA PHE A 241 -20.72 -28.98 -16.24
C PHE A 241 -20.44 -29.52 -17.65
N ARG A 242 -20.79 -28.73 -18.67
CA ARG A 242 -20.55 -29.04 -20.10
C ARG A 242 -19.34 -28.34 -20.70
N ALA A 243 -18.96 -27.18 -20.17
CA ALA A 243 -17.88 -26.36 -20.70
C ALA A 243 -17.19 -25.57 -19.58
N GLY A 244 -15.96 -25.12 -19.86
CA GLY A 244 -15.19 -24.24 -18.97
C GLY A 244 -14.76 -22.94 -19.66
N ILE A 245 -14.57 -21.89 -18.88
CA ILE A 245 -13.92 -20.63 -19.27
C ILE A 245 -12.81 -20.33 -18.27
N THR A 246 -11.64 -19.93 -18.77
CA THR A 246 -10.49 -19.57 -17.93
C THR A 246 -9.95 -18.21 -18.34
N SER A 247 -10.11 -17.21 -17.47
CA SER A 247 -9.39 -15.94 -17.57
C SER A 247 -8.09 -16.06 -16.76
N SER A 248 -6.94 -15.93 -17.40
CA SER A 248 -5.61 -16.04 -16.76
C SER A 248 -5.36 -17.38 -16.04
N THR A 249 -5.37 -18.50 -16.77
CA THR A 249 -5.29 -19.89 -16.24
C THR A 249 -4.16 -20.16 -15.23
N PHE A 250 -4.43 -20.01 -13.93
CA PHE A 250 -3.43 -20.22 -12.86
C PHE A 250 -3.11 -21.71 -12.60
N LEU A 251 -1.83 -22.09 -12.62
CA LEU A 251 -1.38 -23.41 -12.18
C LEU A 251 -0.03 -23.33 -11.43
N PRO A 252 -0.04 -23.23 -10.09
CA PRO A 252 1.18 -23.24 -9.29
C PRO A 252 1.77 -24.65 -9.16
N SER A 253 2.96 -24.75 -8.54
CA SER A 253 3.61 -26.01 -8.22
C SER A 253 2.77 -26.87 -7.26
N GLN A 254 2.10 -27.90 -7.80
CA GLN A 254 1.33 -28.86 -7.00
C GLN A 254 2.17 -30.06 -6.54
N TYR A 255 2.28 -30.20 -5.22
CA TYR A 255 2.96 -31.29 -4.51
C TYR A 255 1.97 -32.39 -4.11
N ALA A 256 2.45 -33.56 -3.68
CA ALA A 256 1.61 -34.50 -2.95
C ALA A 256 1.35 -33.98 -1.53
N TYR A 257 0.26 -34.42 -0.89
CA TYR A 257 -0.08 -33.93 0.46
C TYR A 257 0.92 -34.36 1.55
N ASP A 258 1.62 -35.48 1.33
CA ASP A 258 2.67 -36.09 2.17
C ASP A 258 4.09 -35.69 1.71
N ASP A 259 4.18 -34.70 0.81
CA ASP A 259 5.44 -34.17 0.32
C ASP A 259 6.08 -33.24 1.38
N PRO A 260 7.42 -33.23 1.56
CA PRO A 260 8.09 -32.39 2.56
C PRO A 260 7.80 -30.89 2.53
N ILE A 261 7.24 -30.34 1.44
CA ILE A 261 6.85 -28.91 1.37
C ILE A 261 5.53 -28.66 2.13
N PRO A 262 4.37 -29.26 1.76
CA PRO A 262 3.16 -29.23 2.58
C PRO A 262 3.36 -29.68 4.03
N GLU A 263 4.10 -30.78 4.29
CA GLU A 263 4.35 -31.25 5.66
C GLU A 263 5.18 -30.25 6.48
N GLY A 264 6.10 -29.50 5.84
CA GLY A 264 6.82 -28.41 6.49
C GLY A 264 5.88 -27.27 6.91
N ILE A 265 5.01 -26.84 5.99
CA ILE A 265 3.99 -25.81 6.25
C ILE A 265 3.02 -26.26 7.35
N TYR A 266 2.62 -27.54 7.37
CA TYR A 266 1.80 -28.11 8.44
C TYR A 266 2.51 -28.07 9.81
N ALA A 267 3.81 -28.42 9.85
CA ALA A 267 4.61 -28.33 11.08
C ALA A 267 4.76 -26.88 11.59
N ASP A 268 4.90 -25.90 10.68
CA ASP A 268 4.95 -24.48 11.03
C ASP A 268 3.61 -23.97 11.57
N VAL A 269 2.48 -24.41 11.00
CA VAL A 269 1.14 -24.14 11.54
C VAL A 269 0.99 -24.69 12.96
N LEU A 270 1.37 -25.95 13.18
CA LEU A 270 1.33 -26.57 14.51
C LEU A 270 2.24 -25.85 15.51
N SER A 271 3.38 -25.32 15.05
CA SER A 271 4.31 -24.53 15.87
C SER A 271 3.68 -23.21 16.31
N GLN A 272 3.18 -22.40 15.36
CA GLN A 272 2.61 -21.08 15.63
C GLN A 272 1.28 -21.13 16.41
N THR A 273 0.51 -22.22 16.26
CA THR A 273 -0.73 -22.46 17.03
C THR A 273 -0.51 -23.13 18.39
N ASN A 274 0.73 -23.47 18.74
CA ASN A 274 1.09 -24.27 19.93
C ASN A 274 0.47 -25.69 19.96
N CYS A 275 0.03 -26.21 18.81
CA CYS A 275 -0.54 -27.56 18.67
C CYS A 275 0.52 -28.67 18.45
N SER A 276 1.79 -28.34 18.20
CA SER A 276 2.88 -29.35 17.99
C SER A 276 3.10 -30.37 19.13
N SER A 277 2.59 -30.10 20.33
CA SER A 277 2.67 -31.02 21.48
C SER A 277 1.33 -31.66 21.85
N ALA A 278 0.27 -31.39 21.09
CA ALA A 278 -1.03 -32.02 21.29
C ALA A 278 -0.95 -33.53 21.00
N ARG A 279 -1.77 -34.31 21.72
CA ARG A 279 -1.97 -35.74 21.41
C ARG A 279 -2.70 -35.95 20.08
N ASP A 280 -3.45 -34.94 19.67
CA ASP A 280 -4.25 -34.87 18.46
C ASP A 280 -4.07 -33.45 17.88
N PRO A 281 -3.17 -33.28 16.89
CA PRO A 281 -2.84 -31.96 16.36
C PRO A 281 -4.01 -31.31 15.62
N LEU A 282 -4.80 -32.08 14.88
CA LEU A 282 -5.92 -31.55 14.10
C LEU A 282 -7.10 -31.14 14.99
N ALA A 283 -7.44 -31.92 16.03
CA ALA A 283 -8.43 -31.51 17.02
C ALA A 283 -7.99 -30.25 17.79
N CYS A 284 -6.67 -30.08 18.03
CA CYS A 284 -6.13 -28.84 18.59
C CYS A 284 -6.34 -27.63 17.66
N LEU A 285 -6.12 -27.78 16.34
CA LEU A 285 -6.41 -26.74 15.35
C LEU A 285 -7.92 -26.44 15.21
N ARG A 286 -8.80 -27.44 15.38
CA ARG A 286 -10.27 -27.24 15.44
C ARG A 286 -10.72 -26.49 16.69
N ALA A 287 -10.03 -26.69 17.83
CA ALA A 287 -10.28 -25.98 19.08
C ALA A 287 -9.59 -24.60 19.17
N SER A 288 -8.69 -24.27 18.24
CA SER A 288 -7.92 -23.02 18.25
C SER A 288 -8.77 -21.79 17.96
N ASP A 289 -8.40 -20.65 18.57
CA ASP A 289 -9.07 -19.36 18.36
C ASP A 289 -8.88 -18.84 16.93
N ILE A 290 -9.91 -18.19 16.39
CA ILE A 290 -9.95 -17.80 14.99
C ILE A 290 -9.01 -16.63 14.64
N ALA A 291 -8.71 -15.75 15.60
CA ALA A 291 -7.72 -14.69 15.39
C ALA A 291 -6.30 -15.26 15.30
N ILE A 292 -5.99 -16.29 16.11
CA ILE A 292 -4.71 -17.02 16.03
C ILE A 292 -4.57 -17.66 14.65
N LEU A 293 -5.58 -18.41 14.20
CA LEU A 293 -5.55 -19.06 12.89
C LEU A 293 -5.49 -18.04 11.73
N THR A 294 -6.16 -16.90 11.85
CA THR A 294 -6.07 -15.79 10.87
C THR A 294 -4.63 -15.25 10.79
N ASN A 295 -3.97 -15.01 11.92
CA ASN A 295 -2.58 -14.54 11.95
C ASN A 295 -1.61 -15.57 11.35
N VAL A 296 -1.80 -16.87 11.61
CA VAL A 296 -0.97 -17.94 11.05
C VAL A 296 -1.14 -18.04 9.53
N THR A 297 -2.37 -17.96 8.99
CA THR A 297 -2.56 -17.99 7.53
C THR A 297 -1.99 -16.77 6.82
N LEU A 298 -1.80 -15.64 7.52
CA LEU A 298 -1.07 -14.47 7.02
C LEU A 298 0.46 -14.65 7.11
N SER A 299 0.98 -15.14 8.24
CA SER A 299 2.43 -15.38 8.45
C SER A 299 3.01 -16.37 7.43
N VAL A 300 2.33 -17.49 7.18
CA VAL A 300 2.74 -18.48 6.16
C VAL A 300 2.74 -17.88 4.75
N ASN A 301 1.79 -17.00 4.43
CA ASN A 301 1.77 -16.29 3.14
C ASN A 301 2.92 -15.28 3.02
N ALA A 302 3.25 -14.55 4.08
CA ALA A 302 4.36 -13.60 4.11
C ALA A 302 5.73 -14.28 4.03
N SER A 303 5.81 -15.55 4.45
CA SER A 303 7.03 -16.38 4.42
C SER A 303 7.25 -17.12 3.10
N ALA A 304 6.32 -17.02 2.15
CA ALA A 304 6.42 -17.66 0.84
C ALA A 304 7.32 -16.87 -0.12
N PHE A 305 7.86 -17.53 -1.15
CA PHE A 305 8.61 -16.84 -2.21
C PHE A 305 7.71 -15.84 -2.94
N TYR A 306 8.22 -14.65 -3.26
CA TYR A 306 7.40 -13.55 -3.78
C TYR A 306 6.60 -13.95 -5.03
N GLY A 307 5.31 -13.64 -5.03
CA GLY A 307 4.38 -14.01 -6.11
C GLY A 307 3.91 -15.46 -6.10
N THR A 308 4.47 -16.31 -5.24
CA THR A 308 3.89 -17.63 -4.93
C THR A 308 2.94 -17.52 -3.74
N PHE A 309 2.26 -18.61 -3.42
CA PHE A 309 1.28 -18.68 -2.34
C PHE A 309 1.59 -19.91 -1.49
N GLY A 310 1.70 -19.72 -0.16
CA GLY A 310 1.94 -20.84 0.77
C GLY A 310 0.76 -21.82 0.84
N TRP A 311 -0.43 -21.38 0.42
CA TRP A 311 -1.65 -22.18 0.34
C TRP A 311 -1.99 -22.47 -1.11
N ALA A 312 -1.92 -23.74 -1.50
CA ALA A 312 -2.18 -24.21 -2.86
C ALA A 312 -2.78 -25.62 -2.85
N PRO A 313 -3.51 -26.05 -3.91
CA PRO A 313 -4.02 -27.42 -4.00
C PRO A 313 -2.91 -28.47 -4.04
N VAL A 314 -3.13 -29.59 -3.35
CA VAL A 314 -2.22 -30.74 -3.31
C VAL A 314 -2.79 -31.94 -4.05
N VAL A 315 -1.93 -32.82 -4.57
CA VAL A 315 -2.35 -34.14 -5.07
C VAL A 315 -2.78 -34.99 -3.86
N ASP A 316 -4.08 -35.13 -3.68
CA ASP A 316 -4.71 -35.82 -2.56
C ASP A 316 -5.02 -37.31 -2.83
N GLY A 317 -4.91 -37.75 -4.10
CA GLY A 317 -5.14 -39.13 -4.55
C GLY A 317 -6.60 -39.53 -4.75
N THR A 318 -7.54 -38.59 -4.62
CA THR A 318 -9.01 -38.84 -4.61
C THR A 318 -9.81 -37.83 -5.43
N PHE A 319 -9.63 -36.53 -5.21
CA PHE A 319 -10.18 -35.45 -6.02
C PHE A 319 -9.14 -34.99 -7.05
N ILE A 320 -7.96 -34.54 -6.58
CA ILE A 320 -6.74 -34.42 -7.41
C ILE A 320 -6.00 -35.76 -7.33
N THR A 321 -6.28 -36.64 -8.29
CA THR A 321 -5.72 -38.00 -8.40
C THR A 321 -4.21 -38.01 -8.69
N GLN A 322 -3.75 -37.05 -9.49
CA GLN A 322 -2.37 -36.85 -9.93
C GLN A 322 -2.18 -35.39 -10.38
N ARG A 323 -0.95 -34.96 -10.67
CA ARG A 323 -0.69 -33.59 -11.16
C ARG A 323 -1.50 -33.29 -12.44
N PRO A 324 -2.17 -32.13 -12.57
CA PRO A 324 -3.01 -31.79 -13.73
C PRO A 324 -2.28 -31.87 -15.07
N THR A 325 -0.99 -31.51 -15.15
CA THR A 325 -0.17 -31.64 -16.38
C THR A 325 0.14 -33.09 -16.78
N ILE A 326 -0.21 -34.08 -15.95
CA ILE A 326 -0.28 -35.49 -16.32
C ILE A 326 -1.68 -35.79 -16.85
N SER A 327 -2.74 -35.46 -16.10
CA SER A 327 -4.14 -35.71 -16.49
C SER A 327 -4.53 -35.10 -17.84
N LEU A 328 -4.21 -33.82 -18.08
CA LEU A 328 -4.49 -33.14 -19.36
C LEU A 328 -3.82 -33.86 -20.54
N ARG A 329 -2.56 -34.28 -20.39
CA ARG A 329 -1.80 -35.04 -21.38
C ARG A 329 -2.28 -36.48 -21.56
N GLU A 330 -2.93 -37.06 -20.56
CA GLU A 330 -3.59 -38.37 -20.64
C GLU A 330 -5.02 -38.27 -21.20
N GLY A 331 -5.52 -37.07 -21.49
CA GLY A 331 -6.90 -36.85 -21.91
C GLY A 331 -7.92 -37.08 -20.80
N LYS A 332 -7.52 -37.03 -19.53
CA LYS A 332 -8.42 -37.14 -18.37
C LYS A 332 -9.08 -35.79 -18.10
N ILE A 333 -10.16 -35.50 -18.83
CA ILE A 333 -10.90 -34.24 -18.76
C ILE A 333 -12.42 -34.44 -18.63
N ASN A 334 -13.04 -33.63 -17.76
CA ASN A 334 -14.47 -33.35 -17.71
C ASN A 334 -14.80 -32.17 -18.66
N GLY A 335 -16.02 -32.12 -19.20
CA GLY A 335 -16.47 -31.09 -20.14
C GLY A 335 -16.29 -31.44 -21.63
N LYS A 336 -16.73 -30.54 -22.51
CA LYS A 336 -16.78 -30.70 -23.98
C LYS A 336 -16.42 -29.45 -24.78
N ALA A 337 -16.16 -28.32 -24.11
CA ALA A 337 -15.61 -27.12 -24.71
C ALA A 337 -14.81 -26.32 -23.68
N ILE A 338 -13.80 -25.57 -24.14
CA ILE A 338 -12.98 -24.68 -23.32
C ILE A 338 -12.73 -23.34 -24.05
N LEU A 339 -12.94 -22.24 -23.34
CA LEU A 339 -12.50 -20.89 -23.74
C LEU A 339 -11.38 -20.45 -22.79
N SER A 340 -10.28 -19.89 -23.31
CA SER A 340 -9.17 -19.44 -22.49
C SER A 340 -8.52 -18.14 -22.95
N ILE A 341 -8.57 -17.15 -22.07
CA ILE A 341 -7.93 -15.84 -22.23
C ILE A 341 -6.74 -15.74 -21.28
N THR A 342 -5.70 -15.06 -21.73
CA THR A 342 -4.52 -14.72 -20.92
C THR A 342 -4.15 -13.26 -21.20
N ASN A 343 -3.63 -12.56 -20.20
CA ASN A 343 -3.12 -11.20 -20.37
C ASN A 343 -1.71 -11.23 -21.00
N ALA A 344 -1.34 -10.23 -21.79
CA ALA A 344 -0.05 -10.23 -22.49
C ALA A 344 1.15 -10.19 -21.53
N HIS A 345 0.99 -9.66 -20.32
CA HIS A 345 2.04 -9.49 -19.32
C HIS A 345 1.67 -10.07 -17.93
N GLU A 346 1.05 -11.27 -17.90
CA GLU A 346 0.66 -12.00 -16.67
C GLU A 346 1.65 -11.87 -15.49
N GLY A 347 2.92 -12.23 -15.72
CA GLY A 347 3.90 -12.42 -14.64
C GLY A 347 4.39 -11.15 -13.95
N VAL A 348 4.10 -9.96 -14.48
CA VAL A 348 4.70 -8.70 -13.99
C VAL A 348 4.29 -8.38 -12.56
N ILE A 349 3.01 -8.57 -12.20
CA ILE A 349 2.55 -8.27 -10.83
C ILE A 349 2.94 -9.36 -9.81
N PHE A 350 3.41 -10.51 -10.28
CA PHE A 350 3.86 -11.64 -9.46
C PHE A 350 5.38 -11.74 -9.34
N VAL A 351 6.12 -10.89 -10.04
CA VAL A 351 7.57 -10.76 -9.86
C VAL A 351 7.86 -9.50 -9.08
N ASN A 352 8.79 -9.59 -8.14
CA ASN A 352 9.29 -8.46 -7.38
C ASN A 352 10.06 -7.52 -8.35
N GLN A 353 9.37 -6.53 -8.97
CA GLN A 353 9.87 -5.57 -10.00
C GLN A 353 10.97 -4.60 -9.49
N ALA A 354 11.74 -5.05 -8.51
CA ALA A 354 12.00 -4.25 -7.32
C ALA A 354 13.07 -4.91 -6.45
N GLY A 355 13.04 -6.23 -6.27
CA GLY A 355 14.14 -6.96 -5.64
C GLY A 355 15.42 -6.82 -6.48
N VAL A 356 16.58 -7.13 -5.88
CA VAL A 356 17.81 -7.29 -6.66
C VAL A 356 17.53 -8.29 -7.76
N VAL A 357 17.73 -7.90 -9.02
CA VAL A 357 17.39 -8.74 -10.18
C VAL A 357 18.34 -9.94 -10.21
N LEU A 358 17.89 -11.03 -9.60
CA LEU A 358 18.63 -12.28 -9.48
C LEU A 358 18.96 -12.82 -10.86
N ASN A 359 19.98 -13.68 -10.92
CA ASN A 359 20.27 -14.44 -12.12
C ASN A 359 19.02 -15.26 -12.50
N THR A 360 18.65 -15.28 -13.79
CA THR A 360 17.49 -16.02 -14.33
C THR A 360 17.45 -17.49 -13.86
N SER A 361 18.62 -18.09 -13.59
CA SER A 361 18.79 -19.44 -13.04
C SER A 361 18.42 -19.54 -11.55
N ILE A 362 18.80 -18.55 -10.73
CA ILE A 362 18.49 -18.54 -9.29
C ILE A 362 16.97 -18.39 -9.10
N TYR A 363 16.37 -17.42 -9.80
CA TYR A 363 14.92 -17.22 -9.79
C TYR A 363 14.15 -18.49 -10.19
N ALA A 364 14.63 -19.24 -11.18
CA ALA A 364 14.02 -20.50 -11.59
C ALA A 364 14.07 -21.57 -10.47
N GLY A 365 15.18 -21.66 -9.73
CA GLY A 365 15.31 -22.59 -8.60
C GLY A 365 14.48 -22.18 -7.38
N GLU A 366 14.28 -20.88 -7.14
CA GLU A 366 13.43 -20.37 -6.06
C GLU A 366 11.93 -20.56 -6.37
N LEU A 367 11.51 -20.32 -7.62
CA LEU A 367 10.14 -20.58 -8.09
C LEU A 367 9.82 -22.09 -8.12
N PHE A 368 10.82 -22.92 -8.38
CA PHE A 368 10.71 -24.38 -8.48
C PHE A 368 11.70 -25.08 -7.54
N PRO A 369 11.49 -25.07 -6.20
CA PRO A 369 12.45 -25.54 -5.17
C PRO A 369 12.72 -27.07 -5.15
N LYS A 370 12.36 -27.77 -6.23
CA LYS A 370 12.70 -29.18 -6.51
C LYS A 370 13.57 -29.36 -7.74
N PHE A 371 13.92 -28.28 -8.43
CA PHE A 371 14.95 -28.28 -9.46
C PHE A 371 16.35 -28.33 -8.83
N GLY A 372 17.34 -28.72 -9.64
CA GLY A 372 18.74 -28.57 -9.29
C GLY A 372 19.43 -27.58 -10.23
N PRO A 373 20.70 -27.22 -9.96
CA PRO A 373 21.44 -26.22 -10.74
C PRO A 373 21.60 -26.53 -12.25
N ALA A 374 21.26 -27.74 -12.70
CA ALA A 374 21.22 -28.12 -14.12
C ALA A 374 19.87 -27.75 -14.76
N GLU A 375 18.77 -28.08 -14.08
CA GLU A 375 17.40 -27.71 -14.45
C GLU A 375 17.22 -26.19 -14.41
N ASP A 376 17.70 -25.53 -13.36
CA ASP A 376 17.71 -24.07 -13.18
C ASP A 376 18.36 -23.35 -14.38
N ALA A 377 19.56 -23.79 -14.76
CA ALA A 377 20.30 -23.25 -15.90
C ALA A 377 19.64 -23.58 -17.25
N GLN A 378 18.87 -24.68 -17.32
CA GLN A 378 18.11 -25.07 -18.50
C GLN A 378 16.79 -24.28 -18.64
N VAL A 379 16.17 -23.84 -17.54
CA VAL A 379 15.10 -22.83 -17.56
C VAL A 379 15.70 -21.51 -18.04
N ALA A 380 16.72 -20.98 -17.37
CA ALA A 380 17.35 -19.71 -17.71
C ALA A 380 17.73 -19.61 -19.20
N LYS A 381 18.29 -20.68 -19.75
CA LYS A 381 18.70 -20.75 -21.16
C LYS A 381 17.53 -20.62 -22.15
N GLN A 382 16.30 -21.01 -21.79
CA GLN A 382 15.13 -20.90 -22.67
C GLN A 382 14.62 -19.45 -22.82
N TYR A 383 14.95 -18.57 -21.88
CA TYR A 383 14.50 -17.18 -21.88
C TYR A 383 15.59 -16.19 -22.33
N VAL A 384 16.77 -16.68 -22.75
CA VAL A 384 17.83 -15.83 -23.31
C VAL A 384 17.34 -15.12 -24.58
N GLY A 385 17.21 -13.80 -24.51
CA GLY A 385 16.68 -12.97 -25.60
C GLY A 385 15.16 -12.76 -25.56
N VAL A 386 14.47 -13.23 -24.52
CA VAL A 386 13.10 -12.80 -24.22
C VAL A 386 13.15 -11.47 -23.49
N GLY A 387 12.59 -10.42 -24.09
CA GLY A 387 12.69 -9.05 -23.59
C GLY A 387 14.09 -8.43 -23.74
N SER A 388 14.32 -7.31 -23.06
CA SER A 388 15.58 -6.54 -23.12
C SER A 388 16.47 -6.73 -21.89
N THR A 389 15.90 -7.17 -20.77
CA THR A 389 16.53 -7.23 -19.44
C THR A 389 16.38 -8.60 -18.80
N THR A 390 17.15 -8.84 -17.73
CA THR A 390 16.98 -10.06 -16.90
C THR A 390 15.63 -10.06 -16.18
N LEU A 391 15.09 -8.89 -15.84
CA LEU A 391 13.76 -8.75 -15.24
C LEU A 391 12.66 -9.15 -16.24
N ASP A 392 12.78 -8.80 -17.52
CA ASP A 392 11.83 -9.25 -18.55
C ASP A 392 11.82 -10.78 -18.69
N GLN A 393 12.99 -11.43 -18.58
CA GLN A 393 13.11 -12.88 -18.62
C GLN A 393 12.44 -13.54 -17.40
N ILE A 394 12.58 -12.93 -16.22
CA ILE A 394 11.96 -13.39 -14.98
C ILE A 394 10.43 -13.18 -15.03
N ASN A 395 9.97 -12.02 -15.51
CA ASN A 395 8.56 -11.72 -15.79
C ASN A 395 7.96 -12.73 -16.78
N ALA A 396 8.71 -13.09 -17.82
CA ALA A 396 8.33 -14.11 -18.78
C ALA A 396 8.34 -15.53 -18.18
N ILE A 397 9.30 -15.90 -17.32
CA ILE A 397 9.28 -17.20 -16.62
C ILE A 397 8.01 -17.31 -15.76
N MET A 398 7.70 -16.28 -14.97
CA MET A 398 6.51 -16.29 -14.10
C MET A 398 5.22 -16.36 -14.93
N GLY A 399 5.09 -15.49 -15.95
CA GLY A 399 3.92 -15.43 -16.82
C GLY A 399 3.73 -16.70 -17.65
N ASP A 400 4.77 -17.19 -18.31
CA ASP A 400 4.70 -18.39 -19.15
C ASP A 400 4.41 -19.63 -18.30
N SER A 401 5.15 -19.86 -17.21
CA SER A 401 5.07 -21.13 -16.48
C SER A 401 3.85 -21.27 -15.57
N ILE A 402 3.36 -20.18 -14.97
CA ILE A 402 2.27 -20.22 -13.97
C ILE A 402 0.90 -19.86 -14.59
N PHE A 403 0.86 -19.13 -15.72
CA PHE A 403 -0.39 -18.64 -16.31
C PHE A 403 -0.58 -19.04 -17.79
N LYS A 404 0.36 -18.67 -18.67
CA LYS A 404 0.16 -18.87 -20.12
C LYS A 404 0.23 -20.32 -20.53
N CYS A 405 1.34 -21.02 -20.32
CA CYS A 405 1.49 -22.42 -20.74
C CYS A 405 0.41 -23.39 -20.19
N PRO A 406 -0.08 -23.23 -18.94
CA PRO A 406 -1.26 -23.94 -18.44
C PRO A 406 -2.50 -23.84 -19.34
N SER A 407 -2.79 -22.69 -19.94
CA SER A 407 -3.90 -22.55 -20.90
C SER A 407 -3.71 -23.42 -22.15
N TYR A 408 -2.49 -23.51 -22.68
CA TYR A 408 -2.18 -24.36 -23.84
C TYR A 408 -2.33 -25.85 -23.51
N PHE A 409 -2.03 -26.28 -22.27
CA PHE A 409 -2.29 -27.65 -21.84
C PHE A 409 -3.78 -28.01 -21.80
N LEU A 410 -4.66 -27.04 -21.50
CA LEU A 410 -6.10 -27.20 -21.65
C LEU A 410 -6.50 -27.31 -23.13
N MET A 411 -6.02 -26.41 -23.99
CA MET A 411 -6.37 -26.44 -25.42
C MET A 411 -5.96 -27.76 -26.08
N ASP A 412 -4.71 -28.20 -25.86
CA ASP A 412 -4.17 -29.48 -26.34
C ASP A 412 -5.03 -30.67 -25.89
N ALA A 413 -5.50 -30.68 -24.64
CA ALA A 413 -6.29 -31.77 -24.07
C ALA A 413 -7.70 -31.86 -24.69
N PHE A 414 -8.38 -30.73 -24.86
CA PHE A 414 -9.70 -30.68 -25.48
C PHE A 414 -9.63 -31.03 -26.97
N HIS A 415 -8.65 -30.49 -27.71
CA HIS A 415 -8.46 -30.82 -29.11
C HIS A 415 -8.18 -32.31 -29.34
N GLN A 416 -7.41 -32.98 -28.46
CA GLN A 416 -7.14 -34.42 -28.55
C GLN A 416 -8.41 -35.30 -28.43
N HIS A 417 -9.49 -34.79 -27.85
CA HIS A 417 -10.81 -35.44 -27.83
C HIS A 417 -11.73 -35.05 -29.00
N GLY A 418 -11.31 -34.10 -29.84
CA GLY A 418 -12.18 -33.47 -30.85
C GLY A 418 -13.23 -32.54 -30.23
N PHE A 419 -12.93 -31.94 -29.07
CA PHE A 419 -13.76 -30.95 -28.39
C PHE A 419 -13.34 -29.51 -28.77
N SER A 420 -14.29 -28.58 -28.66
CA SER A 420 -14.04 -27.17 -29.02
C SER A 420 -13.06 -26.51 -28.06
N ALA A 421 -12.03 -25.86 -28.59
CA ALA A 421 -11.04 -25.12 -27.82
C ALA A 421 -10.80 -23.76 -28.47
N PHE A 422 -10.99 -22.67 -27.72
CA PHE A 422 -10.81 -21.30 -28.21
C PHE A 422 -9.80 -20.55 -27.33
N LYS A 423 -8.79 -19.95 -27.97
CA LYS A 423 -7.72 -19.20 -27.30
C LYS A 423 -7.76 -17.73 -27.72
N GLY A 424 -7.55 -16.83 -26.77
CA GLY A 424 -7.19 -15.44 -27.06
C GLY A 424 -6.17 -14.87 -26.08
N GLU A 425 -5.59 -13.73 -26.41
CA GLU A 425 -4.73 -12.95 -25.52
C GLU A 425 -5.19 -11.49 -25.48
N PHE A 426 -5.42 -10.98 -24.26
CA PHE A 426 -5.73 -9.59 -24.00
C PHE A 426 -4.41 -8.79 -23.97
N ALA A 427 -4.27 -7.84 -24.88
CA ALA A 427 -3.00 -7.16 -25.17
C ALA A 427 -3.11 -5.62 -25.11
N ILE A 428 -4.26 -5.06 -24.75
CA ILE A 428 -4.44 -3.62 -24.53
C ILE A 428 -3.47 -3.14 -23.43
N PRO A 429 -2.48 -2.27 -23.75
CA PRO A 429 -1.44 -1.93 -22.78
C PRO A 429 -1.98 -1.23 -21.52
N PRO A 430 -1.47 -1.57 -20.32
CA PRO A 430 -0.27 -2.38 -20.08
C PRO A 430 -0.50 -3.90 -20.04
N ALA A 431 -1.73 -4.40 -20.19
CA ALA A 431 -2.08 -5.82 -20.28
C ALA A 431 -1.44 -6.72 -19.19
N PHE A 432 -1.42 -6.22 -17.96
CA PHE A 432 -1.07 -7.02 -16.79
C PHE A 432 -2.21 -8.00 -16.44
N HIS A 433 -1.91 -8.99 -15.61
CA HIS A 433 -2.88 -9.92 -15.06
C HIS A 433 -4.14 -9.23 -14.52
N ALA A 434 -5.31 -9.84 -14.76
CA ALA A 434 -6.64 -9.37 -14.36
C ALA A 434 -7.06 -7.98 -14.92
N GLN A 435 -6.38 -7.40 -15.92
CA GLN A 435 -6.80 -6.14 -16.54
C GLN A 435 -7.89 -6.29 -17.62
N ASP A 436 -8.16 -7.51 -18.06
CA ASP A 436 -9.31 -7.87 -18.89
C ASP A 436 -10.63 -7.88 -18.10
N VAL A 437 -10.57 -7.99 -16.77
CA VAL A 437 -11.73 -8.25 -15.90
C VAL A 437 -12.78 -7.14 -15.94
N THR A 438 -12.36 -5.87 -15.99
CA THR A 438 -13.27 -4.71 -16.04
C THR A 438 -14.14 -4.65 -17.30
N PHE A 439 -13.83 -5.45 -18.33
CA PHE A 439 -14.61 -5.49 -19.57
C PHE A 439 -15.80 -6.46 -19.52
N TYR A 440 -15.85 -7.36 -18.54
CA TYR A 440 -17.03 -8.20 -18.25
C TYR A 440 -17.66 -7.94 -16.86
N PHE A 441 -16.89 -7.38 -15.92
CA PHE A 441 -17.34 -6.93 -14.60
C PHE A 441 -17.02 -5.43 -14.38
N PRO A 442 -17.84 -4.51 -14.93
CA PRO A 442 -17.56 -3.07 -14.91
C PRO A 442 -17.68 -2.41 -13.53
N SER A 443 -18.39 -3.00 -12.55
CA SER A 443 -18.45 -2.45 -11.19
C SER A 443 -17.08 -2.39 -10.50
N LEU A 444 -16.16 -3.29 -10.89
CA LEU A 444 -14.83 -3.44 -10.29
C LEU A 444 -13.85 -2.29 -10.62
N GLY A 445 -14.16 -1.43 -11.60
CA GLY A 445 -13.38 -0.23 -11.89
C GLY A 445 -13.44 0.25 -13.35
N PRO A 446 -12.86 1.43 -13.63
CA PRO A 446 -12.83 1.98 -14.98
C PRO A 446 -11.98 1.12 -15.93
N VAL A 447 -12.55 0.77 -17.08
CA VAL A 447 -11.83 0.05 -18.16
C VAL A 447 -10.60 0.82 -18.64
N ILE A 448 -9.48 0.13 -18.83
CA ILE A 448 -8.22 0.72 -19.34
C ILE A 448 -8.28 1.16 -20.82
N PHE A 449 -9.45 0.99 -21.46
CA PHE A 449 -9.76 1.41 -22.81
C PHE A 449 -11.26 1.70 -22.93
N GLU A 450 -11.62 2.98 -22.80
CA GLU A 450 -13.00 3.46 -22.96
C GLU A 450 -13.48 3.33 -24.41
N ASN A 451 -14.03 2.17 -24.76
CA ASN A 451 -14.65 1.91 -26.06
C ASN A 451 -15.81 0.93 -25.88
N ALA A 452 -17.05 1.44 -25.86
CA ALA A 452 -18.24 0.65 -25.58
C ALA A 452 -18.45 -0.51 -26.57
N THR A 453 -18.11 -0.33 -27.86
CA THR A 453 -18.21 -1.38 -28.87
C THR A 453 -17.19 -2.50 -28.63
N PHE A 454 -15.98 -2.16 -28.20
CA PHE A 454 -15.00 -3.15 -27.75
C PHE A 454 -15.48 -3.90 -26.52
N SER A 455 -15.94 -3.18 -25.48
CA SER A 455 -16.41 -3.81 -24.24
C SER A 455 -17.54 -4.80 -24.52
N ALA A 456 -18.59 -4.39 -25.22
CA ALA A 456 -19.73 -5.24 -25.59
C ALA A 456 -19.29 -6.46 -26.44
N SER A 457 -18.47 -6.24 -27.49
CA SER A 457 -17.95 -7.37 -28.30
C SER A 457 -17.08 -8.34 -27.48
N PHE A 458 -16.38 -7.84 -26.46
CA PHE A 458 -15.55 -8.66 -25.58
C PHE A 458 -16.43 -9.45 -24.60
N SER A 459 -17.29 -8.79 -23.80
CA SER A 459 -18.21 -9.42 -22.84
C SER A 459 -19.12 -10.46 -23.50
N GLU A 460 -19.79 -10.08 -24.59
CA GLU A 460 -20.74 -10.90 -25.32
C GLU A 460 -20.09 -12.20 -25.83
N SER A 461 -18.82 -12.17 -26.21
CA SER A 461 -18.14 -13.38 -26.72
C SER A 461 -18.02 -14.49 -25.68
N PHE A 462 -17.87 -14.16 -24.40
CA PHE A 462 -17.84 -15.13 -23.30
C PHE A 462 -19.25 -15.67 -23.02
N LEU A 463 -20.26 -14.81 -23.06
CA LEU A 463 -21.66 -15.15 -22.80
C LEU A 463 -22.28 -15.97 -23.95
N SER A 464 -21.91 -15.67 -25.19
CA SER A 464 -22.16 -16.48 -26.38
C SER A 464 -21.64 -17.91 -26.16
N PHE A 465 -20.40 -18.05 -25.70
CA PHE A 465 -19.83 -19.35 -25.35
C PHE A 465 -20.54 -20.04 -24.15
N VAL A 466 -21.04 -19.30 -23.15
CA VAL A 466 -21.92 -19.87 -22.10
C VAL A 466 -23.18 -20.48 -22.69
N ILE A 467 -23.78 -19.86 -23.72
CA ILE A 467 -25.04 -20.27 -24.37
C ILE A 467 -24.81 -21.44 -25.35
N SER A 468 -23.87 -21.31 -26.30
CA SER A 468 -23.70 -22.21 -27.45
C SER A 468 -22.53 -23.20 -27.31
N MET A 469 -21.52 -22.87 -26.49
CA MET A 469 -20.14 -23.43 -26.51
C MET A 469 -19.26 -22.99 -27.70
N ASP A 470 -19.62 -21.91 -28.38
CA ASP A 470 -18.87 -21.29 -29.47
C ASP A 470 -18.96 -19.74 -29.36
N PRO A 471 -17.84 -19.00 -29.18
CA PRO A 471 -17.86 -17.55 -28.99
C PRO A 471 -18.19 -16.78 -30.29
N ASN A 472 -18.39 -17.47 -31.42
CA ASN A 472 -18.85 -16.89 -32.68
C ASN A 472 -20.39 -16.84 -32.80
N ASP A 473 -21.12 -17.58 -31.97
CA ASP A 473 -22.59 -17.68 -32.03
C ASP A 473 -23.23 -16.51 -31.24
N LYS A 474 -23.04 -15.29 -31.76
CA LYS A 474 -23.41 -14.01 -31.12
C LYS A 474 -24.90 -13.89 -30.82
N VAL A 475 -25.22 -13.19 -29.75
CA VAL A 475 -26.57 -12.87 -29.27
C VAL A 475 -27.09 -11.58 -29.92
N ASP A 476 -26.24 -10.57 -30.07
CA ASP A 476 -26.45 -9.38 -30.91
C ASP A 476 -25.33 -9.21 -31.96
N PRO A 477 -25.43 -9.88 -33.12
CA PRO A 477 -24.46 -9.74 -34.21
C PRO A 477 -24.48 -8.36 -34.90
N THR A 478 -25.17 -7.34 -34.35
CA THR A 478 -25.11 -5.95 -34.83
C THR A 478 -24.12 -5.07 -34.07
N ALA A 479 -23.65 -5.51 -32.89
CA ALA A 479 -22.62 -4.84 -32.09
C ALA A 479 -21.21 -5.43 -32.26
N ASP A 480 -21.10 -6.63 -32.85
CA ASP A 480 -19.87 -7.41 -32.96
C ASP A 480 -18.79 -6.78 -33.86
N ILE A 481 -17.59 -6.60 -33.31
CA ILE A 481 -16.36 -6.23 -34.02
C ILE A 481 -15.26 -7.30 -33.94
N THR A 482 -15.56 -8.49 -33.40
CA THR A 482 -14.65 -9.63 -33.42
C THR A 482 -14.57 -10.25 -34.82
N LEU A 483 -13.41 -10.79 -35.18
CA LEU A 483 -13.27 -11.64 -36.36
C LEU A 483 -13.58 -13.10 -36.00
N PRO A 484 -13.94 -13.96 -36.96
CA PRO A 484 -14.24 -15.37 -36.68
C PRO A 484 -13.13 -16.07 -35.90
N TRP A 485 -13.45 -16.44 -34.66
CA TRP A 485 -12.56 -17.03 -33.69
C TRP A 485 -12.29 -18.48 -34.09
N THR A 486 -11.08 -18.75 -34.56
CA THR A 486 -10.65 -20.08 -35.01
C THR A 486 -10.40 -20.99 -33.80
N MET A 487 -10.70 -22.28 -33.93
CA MET A 487 -10.42 -23.27 -32.89
C MET A 487 -8.92 -23.55 -32.79
N PHE A 488 -8.38 -23.60 -31.58
CA PHE A 488 -7.00 -24.02 -31.33
C PHE A 488 -6.89 -25.56 -31.43
N PRO A 489 -5.81 -26.13 -31.99
CA PRO A 489 -4.60 -25.54 -32.55
C PRO A 489 -4.61 -25.44 -34.08
N ASP A 490 -5.75 -25.18 -34.75
CA ASP A 490 -5.80 -25.17 -36.22
C ASP A 490 -4.97 -24.01 -36.79
N GLY A 491 -3.69 -24.31 -37.07
CA GLY A 491 -2.67 -23.34 -37.47
C GLY A 491 -1.93 -22.64 -36.31
N ASP A 492 -2.02 -23.14 -35.07
CA ASP A 492 -1.54 -22.46 -33.84
C ASP A 492 -2.15 -21.04 -33.70
N ILE A 493 -3.42 -20.87 -34.08
CA ILE A 493 -4.13 -19.58 -34.15
C ILE A 493 -4.85 -19.21 -32.85
N GLU A 494 -4.79 -17.94 -32.46
CA GLU A 494 -5.58 -17.34 -31.38
C GLU A 494 -6.01 -15.91 -31.72
N MET A 495 -7.00 -15.36 -31.01
CA MET A 495 -7.43 -13.96 -31.17
C MET A 495 -6.63 -13.01 -30.28
N ILE A 496 -6.08 -11.94 -30.84
CA ILE A 496 -5.53 -10.81 -30.07
C ILE A 496 -6.61 -9.75 -29.89
N PHE A 497 -6.73 -9.26 -28.65
CA PHE A 497 -7.57 -8.11 -28.30
C PHE A 497 -6.65 -6.94 -27.90
N ASN A 498 -6.43 -6.01 -28.81
CA ASN A 498 -5.47 -4.91 -28.66
C ASN A 498 -6.08 -3.56 -29.10
N LYS A 499 -5.28 -2.49 -29.00
CA LYS A 499 -5.56 -1.20 -29.60
C LYS A 499 -4.35 -0.65 -30.37
N THR A 500 -4.64 0.04 -31.47
CA THR A 500 -3.64 0.79 -32.25
C THR A 500 -3.09 1.99 -31.45
N VAL A 501 -1.96 2.55 -31.91
CA VAL A 501 -1.37 3.79 -31.36
C VAL A 501 -2.31 5.00 -31.38
N ASN A 502 -3.35 4.98 -32.23
CA ASN A 502 -4.38 6.02 -32.32
C ASN A 502 -5.62 5.70 -31.44
N ASN A 503 -5.47 4.78 -30.48
CA ASN A 503 -6.53 4.33 -29.56
C ASN A 503 -7.81 3.86 -30.29
N GLN A 504 -7.65 3.27 -31.48
CA GLN A 504 -8.68 2.51 -32.20
C GLN A 504 -8.51 1.02 -31.88
N THR A 505 -9.60 0.26 -31.92
CA THR A 505 -9.61 -1.20 -31.73
C THR A 505 -8.70 -1.92 -32.73
N ASP A 506 -7.99 -2.94 -32.26
CA ASP A 506 -7.15 -3.83 -33.05
C ASP A 506 -7.42 -5.28 -32.61
N ILE A 507 -8.44 -5.89 -33.21
CA ILE A 507 -8.85 -7.27 -32.95
C ILE A 507 -8.52 -8.11 -34.18
N HIS A 508 -7.58 -9.05 -34.07
CA HIS A 508 -7.18 -9.89 -35.18
C HIS A 508 -6.61 -11.25 -34.74
N PRO A 509 -6.77 -12.30 -35.56
CA PRO A 509 -6.12 -13.58 -35.31
C PRO A 509 -4.61 -13.50 -35.57
N ILE A 510 -3.80 -14.08 -34.68
CA ILE A 510 -2.37 -14.31 -34.91
C ILE A 510 -2.06 -15.81 -34.92
N VAL A 511 -0.92 -16.18 -35.52
CA VAL A 511 -0.26 -17.47 -35.28
C VAL A 511 0.76 -17.26 -34.17
N ARG A 512 0.71 -18.05 -33.08
CA ARG A 512 1.67 -17.90 -31.97
C ARG A 512 3.08 -18.29 -32.40
N ASP A 513 4.07 -17.55 -31.88
CA ASP A 513 5.49 -17.84 -32.11
C ASP A 513 5.87 -19.27 -31.65
N GLN A 514 6.63 -19.97 -32.50
CA GLN A 514 7.06 -21.33 -32.21
C GLN A 514 8.10 -21.40 -31.08
N ALA A 515 8.91 -20.37 -30.83
CA ALA A 515 9.84 -20.39 -29.70
C ALA A 515 9.11 -20.26 -28.35
N PHE A 516 8.02 -19.49 -28.28
CA PHE A 516 7.06 -19.51 -27.16
C PHE A 516 6.43 -20.91 -27.00
N LEU A 517 5.88 -21.49 -28.07
CA LEU A 517 5.26 -22.82 -28.01
C LEU A 517 6.28 -23.91 -27.63
N GLU A 518 7.54 -23.79 -28.01
CA GLU A 518 8.62 -24.69 -27.57
C GLU A 518 8.97 -24.55 -26.08
N ARG A 519 8.86 -23.37 -25.47
CA ARG A 519 8.96 -23.23 -24.00
C ARG A 519 7.81 -23.97 -23.31
N CYS A 520 6.58 -23.75 -23.77
CA CYS A 520 5.40 -24.38 -23.18
C CYS A 520 5.33 -25.89 -23.36
N ARG A 521 5.78 -26.45 -24.49
CA ARG A 521 5.75 -27.90 -24.74
C ARG A 521 6.44 -28.66 -23.60
N PRO A 522 5.79 -29.64 -22.92
CA PRO A 522 6.25 -30.26 -21.66
C PRO A 522 7.47 -31.20 -21.79
N TYR A 523 8.26 -31.03 -22.85
CA TYR A 523 9.45 -31.78 -23.20
C TYR A 523 10.71 -30.91 -23.27
N SER A 524 10.59 -29.58 -23.22
CA SER A 524 11.71 -28.63 -23.21
C SER A 524 12.66 -28.82 -22.02
N LEU A 525 12.09 -29.11 -20.85
CA LEU A 525 12.85 -29.37 -19.61
C LEU A 525 13.36 -30.83 -19.49
N LEU A 526 12.69 -31.82 -20.10
CA LEU A 526 12.97 -33.24 -19.84
C LEU A 526 13.71 -34.01 -20.96
N LYS A 527 13.85 -33.47 -22.17
CA LYS A 527 14.38 -34.25 -23.32
C LYS A 527 15.87 -34.63 -23.26
N MET A 528 16.70 -34.06 -22.38
CA MET A 528 18.12 -34.41 -22.31
C MET A 528 18.43 -35.78 -21.66
N PHE A 529 17.48 -36.40 -20.95
CA PHE A 529 17.73 -37.62 -20.18
C PHE A 529 17.74 -38.94 -20.97
N LYS A 530 17.63 -38.93 -22.30
CA LYS A 530 17.69 -40.16 -23.13
C LYS A 530 18.47 -40.01 -24.45
N LEU A 531 19.79 -39.82 -24.36
CA LEU A 531 20.73 -40.27 -25.42
C LEU A 531 22.17 -40.42 -24.88
N GLY A 532 22.44 -41.52 -24.17
CA GLY A 532 23.79 -41.87 -23.72
C GLY A 532 24.61 -42.56 -24.81
N ALA A 533 25.67 -41.92 -25.29
CA ALA A 533 26.70 -42.53 -26.15
C ALA A 533 28.10 -41.99 -25.81
N LEU A 534 29.12 -42.83 -25.96
CA LEU A 534 30.47 -42.67 -25.40
C LEU A 534 31.35 -41.58 -26.10
N PRO A 535 32.48 -41.17 -25.48
CA PRO A 535 33.12 -39.87 -25.75
C PRO A 535 34.18 -39.90 -26.85
N LEU A 536 34.58 -38.70 -27.28
CA LEU A 536 35.86 -38.45 -27.93
C LEU A 536 36.53 -37.21 -27.30
N PHE A 537 37.69 -37.45 -26.68
CA PHE A 537 38.61 -36.40 -26.23
C PHE A 537 39.16 -35.61 -27.42
N LEU A 538 39.26 -34.30 -27.29
CA LEU A 538 40.44 -33.55 -27.73
C LEU A 538 40.56 -32.24 -26.93
N LEU A 539 41.80 -31.85 -26.58
CA LEU A 539 42.05 -30.74 -25.66
C LEU A 539 42.11 -29.40 -26.40
N SER A 540 41.38 -28.42 -25.89
CA SER A 540 41.81 -27.01 -25.92
C SER A 540 41.58 -26.40 -24.53
N TYR A 541 42.56 -26.57 -23.64
CA TYR A 541 42.55 -26.05 -22.27
C TYR A 541 42.80 -24.53 -22.26
N THR A 542 41.90 -23.74 -22.85
CA THR A 542 41.87 -22.30 -22.58
C THR A 542 41.34 -22.09 -21.17
N LYS A 543 42.23 -21.83 -20.22
CA LYS A 543 41.87 -21.12 -19.00
C LYS A 543 41.44 -19.69 -19.39
N THR A 544 40.19 -19.53 -19.80
CA THR A 544 39.42 -18.42 -19.26
C THR A 544 39.36 -18.64 -17.76
N ILE A 545 40.30 -18.02 -17.05
CA ILE A 545 40.01 -17.57 -15.70
C ILE A 545 38.79 -16.66 -15.89
N ALA A 546 37.61 -17.14 -15.51
CA ALA A 546 36.50 -16.24 -15.28
C ALA A 546 37.05 -15.22 -14.29
N SER A 547 37.12 -13.95 -14.71
CA SER A 547 37.58 -12.90 -13.81
C SER A 547 36.67 -12.97 -12.61
N GLN A 548 37.24 -13.22 -11.44
CA GLN A 548 36.51 -13.04 -10.20
C GLN A 548 36.11 -11.56 -10.20
N ALA A 549 34.84 -11.28 -10.48
CA ALA A 549 34.33 -9.92 -10.44
C ALA A 549 34.64 -9.42 -9.02
N ASN A 550 35.36 -8.31 -8.90
CA ASN A 550 35.88 -7.85 -7.62
C ASN A 550 34.69 -7.43 -6.74
N SER A 551 34.20 -8.38 -5.95
CA SER A 551 33.18 -8.17 -4.93
C SER A 551 33.74 -7.18 -3.91
N LEU A 552 33.25 -5.95 -3.97
CA LEU A 552 33.83 -4.85 -3.22
C LEU A 552 33.47 -4.98 -1.74
N ILE A 553 34.48 -5.23 -0.91
CA ILE A 553 34.33 -5.38 0.53
C ILE A 553 34.79 -4.09 1.22
N VAL A 554 33.93 -3.53 2.05
CA VAL A 554 34.22 -2.36 2.90
C VAL A 554 34.29 -2.81 4.36
N ASP A 555 35.39 -2.48 5.03
CA ASP A 555 35.64 -2.83 6.43
C ASP A 555 35.29 -1.65 7.34
N LEU A 556 34.27 -1.80 8.18
CA LEU A 556 33.76 -0.77 9.08
C LEU A 556 34.31 -0.85 10.51
N ASP A 557 35.39 -1.61 10.73
CA ASP A 557 36.02 -1.91 12.03
C ASP A 557 35.16 -2.79 12.97
N TYR A 558 33.83 -2.64 12.97
CA TYR A 558 32.90 -3.53 13.69
C TYR A 558 32.41 -4.71 12.83
N ALA A 559 32.30 -4.54 11.51
CA ALA A 559 31.89 -5.57 10.56
C ALA A 559 32.48 -5.28 9.17
N GLN A 560 32.60 -6.31 8.33
CA GLN A 560 32.99 -6.19 6.92
C GLN A 560 31.76 -6.46 6.04
N TYR A 561 31.46 -5.59 5.08
CA TYR A 561 30.28 -5.71 4.20
C TYR A 561 30.70 -5.84 2.73
N GLN A 562 30.10 -6.79 2.01
CA GLN A 562 30.30 -7.01 0.58
C GLN A 562 29.13 -6.49 -0.24
N GLY A 563 29.36 -5.51 -1.11
CA GLY A 563 28.34 -4.90 -1.96
C GLY A 563 28.11 -5.63 -3.29
N VAL A 564 26.97 -5.34 -3.91
CA VAL A 564 26.53 -5.84 -5.22
C VAL A 564 26.84 -4.80 -6.30
N TYR A 565 27.70 -5.15 -7.27
CA TYR A 565 28.04 -4.28 -8.39
C TYR A 565 27.16 -4.56 -9.62
N HIS A 566 26.56 -3.50 -10.16
CA HIS A 566 25.72 -3.53 -11.35
C HIS A 566 26.46 -2.90 -12.55
N GLU A 567 26.85 -3.74 -13.51
CA GLU A 567 27.61 -3.30 -14.71
C GLU A 567 26.84 -2.33 -15.62
N THR A 568 25.50 -2.37 -15.60
CA THR A 568 24.64 -1.56 -16.48
C THR A 568 24.52 -0.10 -16.03
N THR A 569 24.37 0.15 -14.73
CA THR A 569 24.32 1.50 -14.14
C THR A 569 25.69 2.00 -13.72
N ASN A 570 26.69 1.12 -13.67
CA ASN A 570 28.00 1.36 -13.07
C ASN A 570 27.88 1.84 -11.61
N VAL A 571 27.10 1.13 -10.80
CA VAL A 571 26.88 1.40 -9.37
C VAL A 571 27.15 0.14 -8.55
N THR A 572 27.82 0.28 -7.40
CA THR A 572 27.83 -0.74 -6.34
C THR A 572 26.88 -0.33 -5.22
N ASN A 573 25.91 -1.20 -4.92
CA ASN A 573 24.98 -1.05 -3.81
C ASN A 573 25.43 -1.90 -2.61
N PHE A 574 25.24 -1.38 -1.40
CA PHE A 574 25.39 -2.10 -0.15
C PHE A 574 24.09 -1.95 0.64
N TYR A 575 23.25 -2.98 0.61
CA TYR A 575 21.97 -3.02 1.30
C TYR A 575 22.10 -3.56 2.73
N GLY A 576 21.21 -3.15 3.64
CA GLY A 576 21.09 -3.77 4.96
C GLY A 576 22.31 -3.58 5.88
N ILE A 577 23.08 -2.50 5.74
CA ILE A 577 24.16 -2.19 6.69
C ILE A 577 23.54 -1.78 8.02
N ARG A 578 23.78 -2.56 9.08
CA ARG A 578 23.33 -2.20 10.43
C ARG A 578 24.14 -1.01 10.92
N TYR A 579 23.48 0.14 11.14
CA TYR A 579 24.14 1.32 11.71
C TYR A 579 23.97 1.42 13.25
N ALA A 580 22.94 0.78 13.82
CA ALA A 580 22.69 0.72 15.26
C ALA A 580 22.22 -0.67 15.73
N GLY A 581 22.41 -0.99 17.00
CA GLY A 581 21.91 -2.22 17.63
C GLY A 581 20.37 -2.31 17.65
N PRO A 582 19.80 -3.52 17.81
CA PRO A 582 18.35 -3.72 17.78
C PRO A 582 17.68 -2.96 18.94
N PRO A 583 16.69 -2.09 18.69
CA PRO A 583 16.01 -1.28 19.71
C PRO A 583 14.94 -2.06 20.49
N THR A 584 15.15 -3.36 20.70
CA THR A 584 14.22 -4.33 21.30
C THR A 584 14.35 -4.42 22.82
N GLY A 585 13.28 -4.83 23.52
CA GLY A 585 13.31 -5.07 24.96
C GLY A 585 13.69 -3.83 25.77
N GLU A 586 14.76 -3.89 26.56
CA GLU A 586 15.27 -2.75 27.35
C GLU A 586 15.73 -1.54 26.52
N LEU A 587 15.95 -1.72 25.21
CA LEU A 587 16.30 -0.64 24.28
C LEU A 587 15.07 0.00 23.60
N ARG A 588 13.85 -0.52 23.85
CA ARG A 588 12.61 0.17 23.45
C ARG A 588 12.49 1.49 24.21
N PHE A 589 12.01 2.52 23.52
CA PHE A 589 11.88 3.89 24.04
C PHE A 589 13.22 4.41 24.62
N ARG A 590 14.34 4.07 23.95
CA ARG A 590 15.68 4.58 24.24
C ARG A 590 16.41 5.00 22.96
N ALA A 591 17.45 5.80 23.13
CA ALA A 591 18.37 6.22 22.07
C ALA A 591 19.09 5.00 21.46
N PRO A 592 19.34 4.99 20.14
CA PRO A 592 20.07 3.92 19.46
C PRO A 592 21.47 3.73 20.06
N GLN A 593 21.90 2.47 20.09
CA GLN A 593 23.21 2.07 20.60
C GLN A 593 24.11 1.56 19.46
N PRO A 594 25.44 1.54 19.63
CA PRO A 594 26.35 0.96 18.62
C PRO A 594 25.98 -0.48 18.26
N PRO A 595 26.14 -0.89 16.98
CA PRO A 595 25.93 -2.27 16.57
C PRO A 595 26.98 -3.19 17.20
N ALA A 596 26.65 -4.47 17.35
CA ALA A 596 27.61 -5.48 17.81
C ALA A 596 28.71 -5.71 16.77
N ASN A 597 29.94 -6.01 17.22
CA ASN A 597 31.01 -6.43 16.33
C ASN A 597 30.71 -7.83 15.76
N VAL A 598 30.74 -7.98 14.44
CA VAL A 598 30.49 -9.24 13.73
C VAL A 598 31.75 -9.66 12.97
N SER A 599 32.21 -10.88 13.19
CA SER A 599 33.42 -11.40 12.55
C SER A 599 33.17 -11.96 11.15
N GLY A 600 33.96 -11.53 10.17
CA GLY A 600 33.89 -12.00 8.80
C GLY A 600 33.03 -11.11 7.90
N VAL A 601 32.99 -11.47 6.61
CA VAL A 601 32.29 -10.71 5.58
C VAL A 601 30.79 -11.02 5.64
N GLN A 602 29.99 -9.98 5.86
CA GLN A 602 28.54 -9.97 5.72
C GLN A 602 28.19 -9.63 4.27
N LEU A 603 27.15 -10.23 3.74
CA LEU A 603 26.61 -9.83 2.43
C LEU A 603 25.71 -8.60 2.62
N ALA A 604 25.83 -7.62 1.72
CA ALA A 604 25.04 -6.40 1.69
C ALA A 604 24.22 -6.36 0.40
N ASP A 605 23.47 -7.44 0.15
CA ASP A 605 22.79 -7.76 -1.11
C ASP A 605 21.25 -7.81 -0.99
N THR A 606 20.72 -7.63 0.22
CA THR A 606 19.30 -7.78 0.54
C THR A 606 18.80 -6.55 1.30
N GLU A 607 17.63 -6.02 0.92
CA GLU A 607 16.98 -4.89 1.60
C GLU A 607 16.67 -5.21 3.07
N PRO A 608 16.80 -4.25 4.00
CA PRO A 608 16.51 -4.49 5.41
C PRO A 608 15.00 -4.54 5.70
N PRO A 609 14.59 -5.19 6.81
CA PRO A 609 13.22 -5.12 7.33
C PRO A 609 12.74 -3.69 7.56
N GLU A 610 11.42 -3.51 7.47
CA GLU A 610 10.75 -2.23 7.73
C GLU A 610 10.62 -2.01 9.25
N CYS A 611 10.55 -0.75 9.70
CA CYS A 611 10.23 -0.46 11.10
C CYS A 611 8.74 -0.66 11.39
N VAL A 612 8.41 -1.18 12.58
CA VAL A 612 7.05 -1.54 13.00
C VAL A 612 6.03 -0.41 12.76
N GLN A 613 5.02 -0.71 11.93
CA GLN A 613 3.96 0.23 11.53
C GLN A 613 2.61 -0.42 11.20
N GLY A 614 2.53 -1.76 11.14
CA GLY A 614 1.31 -2.52 10.83
C GLY A 614 1.38 -3.35 9.54
N LEU A 615 2.59 -3.72 9.08
CA LEU A 615 2.82 -4.42 7.82
C LEU A 615 3.45 -5.80 8.07
N ALA A 616 3.16 -6.77 7.19
CA ALA A 616 3.62 -8.16 7.35
C ALA A 616 5.15 -8.36 7.19
N THR A 617 5.86 -7.32 6.78
CA THR A 617 7.31 -7.23 6.55
C THR A 617 8.05 -6.39 7.60
N ASP A 618 7.34 -5.93 8.64
CA ASP A 618 7.91 -5.04 9.67
C ASP A 618 8.56 -5.77 10.86
N SER A 619 9.45 -5.04 11.55
CA SER A 619 10.33 -5.55 12.61
C SER A 619 10.73 -4.42 13.56
N GLU A 620 10.90 -4.72 14.85
CA GLU A 620 11.57 -3.78 15.77
C GLU A 620 13.06 -3.68 15.48
N ASP A 621 13.68 -4.77 15.02
CA ASP A 621 15.05 -4.76 14.54
C ASP A 621 15.06 -4.28 13.09
N CYS A 622 15.05 -2.96 12.93
CA CYS A 622 14.96 -2.25 11.65
C CYS A 622 16.06 -1.19 11.44
N LEU A 623 17.00 -0.99 12.37
CA LEU A 623 17.98 0.12 12.31
C LEU A 623 19.16 -0.13 11.36
N PHE A 624 18.82 -0.12 10.07
CA PHE A 624 19.70 -0.36 8.93
C PHE A 624 19.74 0.84 7.98
N LEU A 625 20.77 0.88 7.14
CA LEU A 625 20.89 1.80 6.02
C LEU A 625 21.46 1.12 4.78
N ASN A 626 21.19 1.71 3.63
CA ASN A 626 21.73 1.32 2.33
C ASN A 626 22.72 2.38 1.85
N VAL A 627 23.78 1.98 1.13
CA VAL A 627 24.76 2.90 0.52
C VAL A 627 24.95 2.54 -0.96
N ALA A 628 24.80 3.51 -1.86
CA ALA A 628 25.05 3.36 -3.30
C ALA A 628 26.26 4.22 -3.72
N ILE A 629 27.24 3.62 -4.40
CA ILE A 629 28.48 4.28 -4.82
C ILE A 629 28.81 4.03 -6.31
N PRO A 630 29.47 4.97 -7.01
CA PRO A 630 29.75 4.85 -8.44
C PRO A 630 30.94 3.91 -8.74
N GLY A 631 30.75 2.94 -9.62
CA GLY A 631 31.76 1.96 -10.03
C GLY A 631 32.04 0.85 -9.00
N ASN A 632 33.14 0.12 -9.19
CA ASN A 632 33.49 -1.09 -8.44
C ASN A 632 34.85 -1.03 -7.69
N SER A 633 35.46 0.15 -7.59
CA SER A 633 36.80 0.32 -6.99
C SER A 633 36.94 1.69 -6.32
N ILE A 634 36.86 1.71 -4.98
CA ILE A 634 37.03 2.91 -4.15
C ILE A 634 38.45 3.48 -4.29
N SER A 635 39.46 2.64 -4.55
CA SER A 635 40.86 3.08 -4.71
C SER A 635 41.12 3.99 -5.92
N THR A 636 40.13 4.12 -6.80
CA THR A 636 40.15 4.94 -8.03
C THR A 636 39.10 6.06 -8.04
N MET A 637 38.29 6.18 -6.98
CA MET A 637 37.27 7.23 -6.87
C MET A 637 37.89 8.55 -6.36
N PRO A 638 37.41 9.72 -6.83
CA PRO A 638 37.57 10.98 -6.10
C PRO A 638 36.73 10.97 -4.81
N SER A 639 36.94 11.94 -3.92
CA SER A 639 36.14 12.07 -2.69
C SER A 639 34.81 12.78 -2.97
N TYR A 640 33.76 11.98 -3.17
CA TYR A 640 32.46 12.44 -3.66
C TYR A 640 31.60 13.13 -2.57
N PRO A 641 30.78 14.13 -2.92
CA PRO A 641 29.67 14.57 -2.08
C PRO A 641 28.74 13.41 -1.70
N THR A 642 28.10 13.49 -0.54
CA THR A 642 27.18 12.46 -0.05
C THR A 642 25.80 13.05 0.17
N VAL A 643 24.77 12.44 -0.41
CA VAL A 643 23.36 12.73 -0.07
C VAL A 643 22.83 11.67 0.89
N VAL A 644 22.19 12.09 1.98
CA VAL A 644 21.52 11.20 2.93
C VAL A 644 20.02 11.45 2.82
N TRP A 645 19.28 10.44 2.35
CA TRP A 645 17.83 10.49 2.17
C TRP A 645 17.10 10.04 3.45
N ILE A 646 16.11 10.82 3.86
CA ILE A 646 15.20 10.56 4.98
C ILE A 646 13.77 10.57 4.43
N TYR A 647 13.10 9.41 4.46
CA TYR A 647 11.73 9.27 3.95
C TYR A 647 10.67 9.98 4.82
N GLY A 648 9.46 10.13 4.27
CA GLY A 648 8.35 10.86 4.89
C GLY A 648 7.43 10.02 5.78
N GLY A 649 6.13 9.99 5.43
CA GLY A 649 5.13 9.16 6.13
C GLY A 649 4.72 9.65 7.53
N GLY A 650 4.81 10.95 7.80
CA GLY A 650 4.19 11.57 8.97
C GLY A 650 4.70 11.14 10.35
N TYR A 651 5.91 10.57 10.43
CA TYR A 651 6.50 9.92 11.63
C TYR A 651 5.80 8.63 12.08
N VAL A 652 4.82 8.12 11.33
CA VAL A 652 3.98 6.97 11.72
C VAL A 652 4.02 5.79 10.73
N ILE A 653 4.35 6.05 9.45
CA ILE A 653 4.49 5.04 8.39
C ILE A 653 5.72 5.37 7.50
N GLY A 654 6.06 4.47 6.58
CA GLY A 654 7.12 4.62 5.58
C GLY A 654 8.30 3.68 5.80
N ASN A 655 9.14 3.53 4.76
CA ASN A 655 10.39 2.77 4.82
C ASN A 655 11.41 3.31 3.81
N GLY A 656 12.70 3.11 4.10
CA GLY A 656 13.82 3.43 3.22
C GLY A 656 14.03 2.43 2.09
N SER A 657 13.64 1.16 2.29
CA SER A 657 13.73 0.06 1.32
C SER A 657 12.90 0.27 0.04
N ALA A 658 12.06 1.32 0.01
CA ALA A 658 11.31 1.81 -1.14
C ALA A 658 12.08 2.81 -2.03
N TYR A 659 13.27 3.27 -1.63
CA TYR A 659 14.03 4.35 -2.27
C TYR A 659 15.43 3.90 -2.75
N PHE A 660 15.70 4.02 -4.04
CA PHE A 660 16.95 3.51 -4.64
C PHE A 660 17.99 4.60 -4.74
N GLY A 661 19.03 4.51 -3.89
CA GLY A 661 20.17 5.42 -3.95
C GLY A 661 20.86 5.44 -5.34
N SER A 662 20.75 4.34 -6.10
CA SER A 662 21.20 4.26 -7.50
C SER A 662 20.50 5.22 -8.46
N ASP A 663 19.27 5.67 -8.15
CA ASP A 663 18.54 6.63 -9.00
C ASP A 663 19.19 8.01 -8.90
N LEU A 664 19.43 8.48 -7.67
CA LEU A 664 20.16 9.73 -7.39
C LEU A 664 21.58 9.72 -7.96
N LEU A 665 22.23 8.55 -8.05
CA LEU A 665 23.55 8.41 -8.68
C LEU A 665 23.48 8.57 -10.20
N GLN A 666 22.47 8.00 -10.87
CA GLN A 666 22.32 8.10 -12.32
C GLN A 666 22.04 9.55 -12.75
N ASP A 667 21.08 10.22 -12.10
CA ASP A 667 20.74 11.62 -12.38
C ASP A 667 21.88 12.60 -12.01
N ALA A 668 22.80 12.19 -11.13
CA ALA A 668 24.00 12.94 -10.78
C ALA A 668 25.23 12.61 -11.64
N ASN A 669 25.07 11.98 -12.82
CA ASN A 669 26.18 11.53 -13.68
C ASN A 669 27.22 10.65 -12.95
N ASN A 670 26.81 9.90 -11.92
CA ASN A 670 27.66 9.13 -11.02
C ASN A 670 28.69 9.98 -10.22
N GLU A 671 28.37 11.25 -9.92
CA GLU A 671 29.23 12.18 -9.15
C GLU A 671 28.84 12.38 -7.67
N VAL A 672 28.00 11.51 -7.12
CA VAL A 672 27.62 11.51 -5.68
C VAL A 672 27.66 10.09 -5.09
N ILE A 673 27.60 10.01 -3.76
CA ILE A 673 27.23 8.81 -3.01
C ILE A 673 25.87 9.04 -2.36
N ALA A 674 24.99 8.05 -2.41
CA ALA A 674 23.68 8.11 -1.76
C ALA A 674 23.62 7.16 -0.55
N VAL A 675 23.06 7.64 0.54
CA VAL A 675 22.75 6.86 1.75
C VAL A 675 21.26 6.94 2.03
N VAL A 676 20.60 5.82 2.25
CA VAL A 676 19.17 5.73 2.55
C VAL A 676 19.00 5.04 3.90
N ILE A 677 18.27 5.64 4.84
CA ILE A 677 18.24 5.20 6.26
C ILE A 677 16.84 4.74 6.70
N GLN A 678 16.79 3.69 7.54
CA GLN A 678 15.60 3.33 8.34
C GLN A 678 15.60 4.07 9.68
N TYR A 679 14.43 4.42 10.23
CA TYR A 679 14.27 4.98 11.58
C TYR A 679 12.92 4.58 12.21
N ARG A 680 12.85 4.48 13.54
CA ARG A 680 11.62 4.05 14.24
C ARG A 680 10.46 5.05 14.07
N LEU A 681 9.24 4.51 14.01
CA LEU A 681 8.00 5.23 13.75
C LEU A 681 6.98 5.02 14.90
N GLY A 682 5.93 5.83 14.92
CA GLY A 682 4.77 5.67 15.82
C GLY A 682 5.15 5.56 17.30
N ILE A 683 4.53 4.64 18.04
CA ILE A 683 4.89 4.33 19.44
C ILE A 683 6.38 4.00 19.62
N PHE A 684 7.00 3.31 18.66
CA PHE A 684 8.38 2.84 18.81
C PHE A 684 9.42 3.96 18.67
N GLY A 685 9.11 5.00 17.87
CA GLY A 685 10.00 6.14 17.61
C GLY A 685 9.62 7.45 18.32
N PHE A 686 8.33 7.64 18.64
CA PHE A 686 7.77 8.95 18.98
C PHE A 686 6.77 8.91 20.17
N LEU A 687 6.82 7.86 20.99
CA LEU A 687 6.19 7.89 22.31
C LEU A 687 6.85 9.00 23.17
N ALA A 688 6.02 9.83 23.78
CA ALA A 688 6.43 10.92 24.66
C ALA A 688 5.63 10.89 25.96
N GLY A 689 6.05 11.70 26.94
CA GLY A 689 5.52 11.71 28.31
C GLY A 689 6.63 11.72 29.35
N LYS A 690 6.31 12.09 30.59
CA LYS A 690 7.28 12.24 31.68
C LYS A 690 8.00 10.94 32.03
N ASP A 691 7.29 9.81 32.08
CA ASP A 691 7.90 8.51 32.37
C ASP A 691 8.93 8.12 31.28
N VAL A 692 8.69 8.51 30.02
CA VAL A 692 9.64 8.34 28.90
C VAL A 692 10.85 9.26 29.05
N LYS A 693 10.69 10.48 29.57
CA LYS A 693 11.82 11.38 29.88
C LYS A 693 12.67 10.85 31.04
N ASP A 694 12.04 10.31 32.08
CA ASP A 694 12.70 9.93 33.33
C ASP A 694 13.41 8.56 33.25
N ASN A 695 12.90 7.60 32.45
CA ASN A 695 13.49 6.26 32.30
C ASN A 695 13.64 5.81 30.83
N GLY A 696 13.70 6.74 29.88
CA GLY A 696 13.85 6.45 28.45
C GLY A 696 14.55 7.59 27.70
N ASP A 697 14.34 7.64 26.39
CA ASP A 697 14.75 8.75 25.54
C ASP A 697 13.58 9.15 24.63
N LEU A 698 13.21 10.43 24.68
CA LEU A 698 12.21 11.04 23.80
C LEU A 698 12.73 11.16 22.37
N ASN A 699 11.83 11.33 21.40
CA ASN A 699 12.17 11.55 19.99
C ASN A 699 13.09 10.46 19.42
N ALA A 700 12.95 9.21 19.87
CA ALA A 700 13.83 8.08 19.55
C ALA A 700 14.04 7.89 18.03
N GLY A 701 13.03 8.14 17.20
CA GLY A 701 13.13 8.12 15.73
C GLY A 701 13.99 9.25 15.13
N LEU A 702 14.09 10.42 15.77
CA LEU A 702 15.08 11.45 15.38
C LEU A 702 16.48 11.09 15.89
N LEU A 703 16.57 10.45 17.05
CA LEU A 703 17.85 9.99 17.59
C LEU A 703 18.45 8.86 16.73
N ASP A 704 17.62 7.98 16.18
CA ASP A 704 17.97 6.99 15.14
C ASP A 704 18.65 7.66 13.94
N GLN A 705 17.97 8.63 13.32
CA GLN A 705 18.50 9.40 12.20
C GLN A 705 19.80 10.15 12.57
N HIS A 706 19.87 10.76 13.76
CA HIS A 706 21.07 11.43 14.24
C HIS A 706 22.25 10.45 14.42
N PHE A 707 21.98 9.23 14.87
CA PHE A 707 22.97 8.18 14.99
C PHE A 707 23.41 7.65 13.62
N ALA A 708 22.50 7.55 12.65
CA ALA A 708 22.85 7.28 11.25
C ALA A 708 23.73 8.39 10.64
N LEU A 709 23.44 9.67 10.89
CA LEU A 709 24.27 10.79 10.45
C LEU A 709 25.67 10.78 11.10
N ARG A 710 25.77 10.35 12.36
CA ARG A 710 27.07 10.10 13.02
C ARG A 710 27.80 8.90 12.43
N TRP A 711 27.09 7.84 12.04
CA TRP A 711 27.66 6.72 11.29
C TRP A 711 28.20 7.20 9.94
N VAL A 712 27.46 8.01 9.18
CA VAL A 712 27.89 8.58 7.89
C VAL A 712 29.16 9.43 8.08
N ASN A 713 29.17 10.34 9.04
CA ASN A 713 30.34 11.19 9.35
C ASN A 713 31.59 10.36 9.70
N THR A 714 31.42 9.21 10.36
CA THR A 714 32.50 8.30 10.76
C THR A 714 32.97 7.39 9.62
N HIS A 715 32.05 6.86 8.82
CA HIS A 715 32.31 5.71 7.94
C HIS A 715 32.25 6.01 6.43
N ILE A 716 31.61 7.10 5.96
CA ILE A 716 31.37 7.28 4.51
C ILE A 716 32.65 7.44 3.69
N SER A 717 33.75 7.90 4.31
CA SER A 717 35.08 7.92 3.70
C SER A 717 35.60 6.54 3.29
N LYS A 718 35.14 5.47 3.96
CA LYS A 718 35.43 4.08 3.61
C LYS A 718 34.68 3.59 2.38
N PHE A 719 33.66 4.33 1.93
CA PHE A 719 32.90 4.13 0.70
C PHE A 719 33.30 5.09 -0.43
N GLY A 720 34.22 6.03 -0.18
CA GLY A 720 34.65 7.08 -1.12
C GLY A 720 34.02 8.46 -0.89
N GLY A 721 33.15 8.62 0.12
CA GLY A 721 32.45 9.87 0.40
C GLY A 721 33.27 10.87 1.20
N ASP A 722 33.04 12.15 0.98
CA ASP A 722 33.60 13.24 1.78
C ASP A 722 32.67 13.56 2.99
N PRO A 723 33.06 13.23 4.23
CA PRO A 723 32.23 13.52 5.42
C PRO A 723 32.06 15.02 5.71
N GLN A 724 32.78 15.91 5.00
CA GLN A 724 32.58 17.37 5.04
C GLN A 724 31.60 17.87 3.96
N LYS A 725 31.20 17.00 3.01
CA LYS A 725 30.22 17.29 1.93
C LYS A 725 28.96 16.45 2.03
N VAL A 726 28.51 16.17 3.26
CA VAL A 726 27.22 15.51 3.52
C VAL A 726 26.08 16.53 3.37
N THR A 727 25.08 16.19 2.58
CA THR A 727 23.83 16.92 2.39
C THR A 727 22.66 16.04 2.83
N ILE A 728 21.82 16.50 3.75
CA ILE A 728 20.62 15.76 4.16
C ILE A 728 19.42 16.18 3.30
N TRP A 729 18.63 15.23 2.80
CA TRP A 729 17.43 15.48 1.99
C TRP A 729 16.27 14.66 2.53
N GLY A 730 15.07 15.25 2.64
CA GLY A 730 13.87 14.49 2.96
C GLY A 730 12.57 14.92 2.28
N GLU A 731 11.59 14.05 2.45
CA GLU A 731 10.20 14.06 1.99
C GLU A 731 9.29 14.27 3.22
N SER A 732 8.23 15.07 3.16
CA SER A 732 7.23 15.25 4.24
C SER A 732 7.81 15.24 5.66
N ALA A 733 7.58 14.19 6.46
CA ALA A 733 8.15 14.02 7.81
C ALA A 733 9.67 13.80 7.86
N GLY A 734 10.30 13.34 6.79
CA GLY A 734 11.73 13.40 6.56
C GLY A 734 12.21 14.82 6.26
N ALA A 735 11.44 15.65 5.54
CA ALA A 735 11.73 17.08 5.39
C ALA A 735 11.52 17.85 6.72
N GLY A 736 10.53 17.43 7.51
CA GLY A 736 10.35 17.83 8.90
C GLY A 736 11.53 17.41 9.76
N SER A 737 11.99 16.16 9.63
CA SER A 737 13.18 15.63 10.30
C SER A 737 14.44 16.42 9.94
N VAL A 738 14.63 16.79 8.67
CA VAL A 738 15.71 17.68 8.22
C VAL A 738 15.63 19.05 8.93
N LEU A 739 14.44 19.63 9.08
CA LEU A 739 14.23 20.84 9.90
C LEU A 739 14.59 20.60 11.37
N GLN A 740 14.28 19.43 11.94
CA GLN A 740 14.69 19.07 13.30
C GLN A 740 16.23 18.98 13.44
N HIS A 741 16.93 18.31 12.51
CA HIS A 741 18.40 18.27 12.50
C HIS A 741 19.04 19.65 12.27
N ILE A 742 18.36 20.56 11.56
CA ILE A 742 18.77 21.96 11.43
C ILE A 742 18.72 22.68 12.78
N VAL A 743 17.63 22.58 13.56
CA VAL A 743 17.53 23.29 14.86
C VAL A 743 18.15 22.53 16.03
N ALA A 744 18.49 21.25 15.85
CA ALA A 744 18.99 20.36 16.90
C ALA A 744 20.15 20.97 17.69
N GLN A 745 20.07 20.86 19.02
CA GLN A 745 21.06 21.36 19.98
C GLN A 745 21.33 22.87 19.80
N ASP A 746 20.27 23.68 19.66
CA ASP A 746 20.34 25.12 19.37
C ASP A 746 21.18 25.46 18.11
N GLY A 747 21.22 24.57 17.12
CA GLY A 747 22.05 24.74 15.92
C GLY A 747 23.56 24.58 16.16
N GLN A 748 23.97 23.79 17.17
CA GLN A 748 25.36 23.63 17.61
C GLN A 748 25.82 22.16 17.67
N THR A 749 25.43 21.34 16.68
CA THR A 749 25.89 19.95 16.59
C THR A 749 27.41 19.88 16.38
N SER A 750 28.12 19.13 17.23
CA SER A 750 29.59 19.07 17.24
C SER A 750 30.12 17.63 17.25
N PRO A 751 30.85 17.17 16.21
CA PRO A 751 31.15 17.89 14.96
C PRO A 751 29.87 18.11 14.12
N PRO A 752 29.87 19.10 13.19
CA PRO A 752 28.78 19.24 12.22
C PRO A 752 28.64 17.96 11.38
N LEU A 753 27.43 17.41 11.31
CA LEU A 753 27.15 16.14 10.62
C LEU A 753 26.77 16.32 9.15
N PHE A 754 26.41 17.53 8.73
CA PHE A 754 26.06 17.90 7.36
C PHE A 754 26.47 19.35 7.06
N ARG A 755 26.77 19.63 5.79
CA ARG A 755 27.01 21.00 5.29
C ARG A 755 25.75 21.66 4.76
N ALA A 756 24.81 20.89 4.22
CA ALA A 756 23.66 21.40 3.51
C ALA A 756 22.40 20.58 3.81
N ALA A 757 21.26 21.21 3.58
CA ALA A 757 19.96 20.58 3.72
C ALA A 757 19.11 20.76 2.45
N ILE A 758 18.26 19.79 2.18
CA ILE A 758 17.20 19.88 1.19
C ILE A 758 15.90 19.47 1.86
N THR A 759 14.91 20.36 1.81
CA THR A 759 13.56 20.06 2.34
C THR A 759 12.56 20.14 1.20
N SER A 760 11.92 19.02 0.87
CA SER A 760 10.81 19.03 -0.07
C SER A 760 9.52 18.83 0.74
N SER A 761 8.65 19.85 0.76
CA SER A 761 7.52 20.05 1.69
C SER A 761 7.81 19.75 3.16
N THR A 762 8.48 20.70 3.80
CA THR A 762 8.79 20.78 5.24
C THR A 762 7.58 20.52 6.14
N PHE A 763 7.39 19.28 6.63
CA PHE A 763 6.31 18.94 7.58
C PHE A 763 6.61 19.44 8.99
N LEU A 764 5.84 20.41 9.49
CA LEU A 764 5.93 20.91 10.86
C LEU A 764 4.55 20.92 11.54
N PRO A 765 4.09 19.79 12.10
CA PRO A 765 2.91 19.76 12.96
C PRO A 765 3.13 20.50 14.28
N SER A 766 2.07 20.74 15.03
CA SER A 766 2.14 21.36 16.37
C SER A 766 3.04 20.56 17.32
N GLN A 767 4.16 21.17 17.75
CA GLN A 767 5.10 20.55 18.69
C GLN A 767 4.96 21.11 20.11
N TYR A 768 4.62 20.21 21.02
CA TYR A 768 4.40 20.48 22.44
C TYR A 768 5.64 20.10 23.28
N PRO A 769 5.82 20.68 24.48
CA PRO A 769 6.65 20.08 25.52
C PRO A 769 6.29 18.61 25.76
N PHE A 770 7.27 17.78 26.13
CA PHE A 770 7.05 16.35 26.34
C PHE A 770 6.09 16.01 27.49
N ASP A 771 5.92 16.94 28.42
CA ASP A 771 5.07 16.90 29.62
C ASP A 771 3.77 17.73 29.46
N ASP A 772 3.48 18.20 28.24
CA ASP A 772 2.21 18.85 27.93
C ASP A 772 1.06 17.82 28.00
N PRO A 773 -0.12 18.21 28.54
CA PRO A 773 -1.35 17.39 28.56
C PRO A 773 -1.72 16.66 27.26
N ILE A 774 -1.25 17.10 26.08
CA ILE A 774 -1.48 16.40 24.81
C ILE A 774 -0.61 15.13 24.70
N PRO A 775 0.74 15.19 24.68
CA PRO A 775 1.62 14.02 24.86
C PRO A 775 1.27 13.13 26.06
N GLU A 776 0.99 13.70 27.23
CA GLU A 776 0.62 12.91 28.43
C GLU A 776 -0.72 12.17 28.24
N GLY A 777 -1.69 12.77 27.55
CA GLY A 777 -2.94 12.11 27.19
C GLY A 777 -2.74 10.95 26.21
N ILE A 778 -1.83 11.10 25.25
CA ILE A 778 -1.43 10.03 24.32
C ILE A 778 -0.71 8.90 25.08
N TYR A 779 0.19 9.23 26.02
CA TYR A 779 0.88 8.26 26.86
C TYR A 779 -0.11 7.45 27.72
N ALA A 780 -1.08 8.13 28.36
CA ALA A 780 -2.13 7.49 29.14
C ALA A 780 -3.00 6.55 28.30
N GLU A 781 -3.28 6.87 27.04
CA GLU A 781 -4.02 6.00 26.12
C GLU A 781 -3.18 4.78 25.69
N VAL A 782 -1.87 4.93 25.46
CA VAL A 782 -0.95 3.81 25.25
C VAL A 782 -0.94 2.87 26.46
N LEU A 783 -0.87 3.40 27.69
CA LEU A 783 -0.97 2.60 28.91
C LEU A 783 -2.33 1.90 29.05
N SER A 784 -3.42 2.56 28.64
CA SER A 784 -4.78 2.02 28.64
C SER A 784 -4.89 0.78 27.75
N GLN A 785 -4.51 0.91 26.48
CA GLN A 785 -4.65 -0.17 25.49
C GLN A 785 -3.66 -1.33 25.70
N THR A 786 -2.55 -1.09 26.39
CA THR A 786 -1.56 -2.13 26.75
C THR A 786 -1.82 -2.76 28.13
N ASN A 787 -2.84 -2.32 28.87
CA ASN A 787 -3.10 -2.64 30.29
C ASN A 787 -2.00 -2.21 31.28
N CYS A 788 -1.03 -1.40 30.87
CA CYS A 788 0.05 -0.91 31.72
C CYS A 788 -0.34 0.22 32.69
N SER A 789 -1.56 0.78 32.62
CA SER A 789 -2.03 1.88 33.50
C SER A 789 -2.05 1.59 35.01
N SER A 790 -1.84 0.34 35.42
CA SER A 790 -1.78 -0.07 36.84
C SER A 790 -0.41 -0.54 37.30
N ALA A 791 0.60 -0.50 36.43
CA ALA A 791 1.98 -0.85 36.77
C ALA A 791 2.64 0.24 37.64
N SER A 792 3.50 -0.16 38.57
CA SER A 792 4.32 0.77 39.37
C SER A 792 5.53 1.34 38.61
N ASP A 793 5.88 0.73 37.48
CA ASP A 793 6.76 1.27 36.46
C ASP A 793 6.07 1.03 35.11
N SER A 794 5.43 2.09 34.62
CA SER A 794 4.64 2.14 33.38
C SER A 794 5.50 1.80 32.16
N LEU A 795 6.71 2.36 32.09
CA LEU A 795 7.60 2.20 30.94
C LEU A 795 8.29 0.83 30.94
N ALA A 796 8.64 0.28 32.09
CA ALA A 796 9.10 -1.12 32.19
C ALA A 796 7.99 -2.11 31.80
N CYS A 797 6.73 -1.82 32.16
CA CYS A 797 5.59 -2.60 31.68
C CYS A 797 5.52 -2.57 30.14
N LEU A 798 5.55 -1.38 29.51
CA LEU A 798 5.57 -1.24 28.06
C LEU A 798 6.76 -1.96 27.40
N ARG A 799 7.95 -1.89 28.00
CA ARG A 799 9.15 -2.62 27.52
C ARG A 799 8.98 -4.13 27.54
N SER A 800 8.18 -4.66 28.47
CA SER A 800 7.89 -6.10 28.61
C SER A 800 6.77 -6.64 27.70
N MET A 801 6.01 -5.77 27.03
CA MET A 801 4.88 -6.18 26.17
C MET A 801 5.33 -6.94 24.92
N ASP A 802 4.44 -7.74 24.36
CA ASP A 802 4.66 -8.28 23.01
C ASP A 802 4.59 -7.17 21.94
N VAL A 803 5.36 -7.31 20.87
CA VAL A 803 5.39 -6.34 19.76
C VAL A 803 4.02 -6.18 19.10
N ALA A 804 3.23 -7.24 18.95
CA ALA A 804 1.91 -7.18 18.35
C ALA A 804 0.91 -6.41 19.23
N ILE A 805 1.05 -6.47 20.55
CA ILE A 805 0.23 -5.67 21.49
C ILE A 805 0.56 -4.19 21.35
N LEU A 806 1.86 -3.84 21.33
CA LEU A 806 2.31 -2.47 21.10
C LEU A 806 1.90 -1.95 19.73
N ASN A 807 1.98 -2.77 18.67
CA ASN A 807 1.58 -2.38 17.32
C ASN A 807 0.05 -2.25 17.18
N THR A 808 -0.74 -3.08 17.88
CA THR A 808 -2.20 -2.92 17.94
C THR A 808 -2.58 -1.58 18.57
N ALA A 809 -1.94 -1.21 19.69
CA ALA A 809 -2.13 0.11 20.31
C ALA A 809 -1.67 1.26 19.39
N ASN A 810 -0.55 1.08 18.67
CA ASN A 810 -0.02 2.04 17.70
C ASN A 810 -1.06 2.35 16.60
N ILE A 811 -1.56 1.30 15.93
CA ILE A 811 -2.57 1.40 14.86
C ILE A 811 -3.85 2.05 15.38
N ASN A 812 -4.36 1.61 16.54
CA ASN A 812 -5.57 2.15 17.14
C ASN A 812 -5.45 3.65 17.47
N ILE A 813 -4.31 4.09 18.01
CA ILE A 813 -4.10 5.48 18.42
C ILE A 813 -3.89 6.38 17.21
N ILE A 814 -3.19 5.92 16.17
CA ILE A 814 -3.09 6.62 14.88
C ILE A 814 -4.48 6.76 14.24
N ALA A 815 -5.28 5.69 14.23
CA ALA A 815 -6.65 5.70 13.71
C ALA A 815 -7.58 6.61 14.54
N ALA A 816 -7.43 6.68 15.86
CA ALA A 816 -8.18 7.59 16.72
C ALA A 816 -7.77 9.06 16.52
N ALA A 817 -6.47 9.34 16.42
CA ALA A 817 -5.91 10.68 16.21
C ALA A 817 -6.38 11.33 14.89
N SER A 818 -6.71 10.52 13.87
CA SER A 818 -7.31 11.00 12.61
C SER A 818 -8.62 11.79 12.79
N LYS A 819 -9.29 11.64 13.94
CA LYS A 819 -10.52 12.37 14.30
C LYS A 819 -10.28 13.54 15.24
N PHE A 820 -9.07 13.69 15.78
CA PHE A 820 -8.76 14.62 16.87
C PHE A 820 -8.08 15.91 16.39
N TYR A 821 -7.28 15.85 15.32
CA TYR A 821 -6.46 16.98 14.83
C TYR A 821 -6.96 17.63 13.52
N GLY A 822 -8.13 17.22 13.01
CA GLY A 822 -8.62 17.65 11.68
C GLY A 822 -7.88 17.01 10.49
N THR A 823 -6.94 16.11 10.77
CA THR A 823 -5.99 15.50 9.84
C THR A 823 -6.40 14.09 9.44
N VAL A 824 -6.64 13.85 8.15
CA VAL A 824 -6.72 12.49 7.61
C VAL A 824 -5.32 11.87 7.63
N GLY A 825 -5.10 10.93 8.54
CA GLY A 825 -3.90 10.07 8.61
C GLY A 825 -2.79 10.48 9.59
N LEU A 826 -2.47 11.77 9.74
CA LEU A 826 -1.24 12.22 10.42
C LEU A 826 -1.48 13.27 11.52
N ALA A 827 -1.15 13.08 12.80
CA ALA A 827 -0.54 11.91 13.44
C ALA A 827 -0.85 11.90 14.95
N GLY A 828 -0.99 10.71 15.53
CA GLY A 828 -1.06 10.54 16.99
C GLY A 828 0.29 10.63 17.70
N PHE A 829 1.38 10.48 16.95
CA PHE A 829 2.76 10.53 17.44
C PHE A 829 3.58 11.46 16.54
N ALA A 830 4.26 12.43 17.15
CA ALA A 830 5.07 13.44 16.47
C ALA A 830 6.21 13.88 17.41
N PRO A 831 7.31 14.48 16.91
CA PRO A 831 8.40 14.88 17.78
C PRO A 831 7.98 16.01 18.73
N VAL A 832 8.43 15.92 19.98
CA VAL A 832 8.15 16.87 21.06
C VAL A 832 9.36 17.77 21.34
N VAL A 833 9.14 18.88 22.05
CA VAL A 833 10.23 19.65 22.66
C VAL A 833 10.73 18.87 23.87
N ASP A 834 11.89 18.22 23.72
CA ASP A 834 12.49 17.34 24.73
C ASP A 834 13.49 18.04 25.67
N GLY A 835 13.87 19.28 25.36
CA GLY A 835 14.80 20.11 26.16
C GLY A 835 16.29 19.77 25.99
N THR A 836 16.65 18.85 25.09
CA THR A 836 18.02 18.30 24.95
C THR A 836 18.48 18.16 23.50
N PHE A 837 17.74 17.44 22.66
CA PHE A 837 17.92 17.39 21.21
C PHE A 837 17.12 18.53 20.57
N ILE A 838 15.81 18.57 20.83
CA ILE A 838 14.93 19.71 20.54
C ILE A 838 14.79 20.55 21.81
N THR A 839 15.64 21.58 21.94
CA THR A 839 15.77 22.47 23.10
C THR A 839 14.53 23.34 23.35
N GLN A 840 13.86 23.76 22.28
CA GLN A 840 12.70 24.65 22.26
C GLN A 840 11.91 24.44 20.96
N ARG A 841 10.73 25.04 20.79
CA ARG A 841 9.95 24.95 19.53
C ARG A 841 10.81 25.40 18.34
N PRO A 842 10.86 24.66 17.21
CA PRO A 842 11.73 25.02 16.09
C PRO A 842 11.47 26.40 15.51
N THR A 843 10.23 26.91 15.52
CA THR A 843 9.92 28.28 15.10
C THR A 843 10.64 29.35 15.92
N VAL A 844 10.88 29.11 17.22
CA VAL A 844 11.72 29.98 18.07
C VAL A 844 13.17 29.88 17.60
N SER A 845 13.70 28.66 17.44
CA SER A 845 15.09 28.44 17.01
C SER A 845 15.39 29.03 15.64
N LEU A 846 14.48 28.89 14.67
CA LEU A 846 14.62 29.49 13.34
C LEU A 846 14.61 31.03 13.42
N ARG A 847 13.70 31.62 14.20
CA ARG A 847 13.66 33.08 14.45
C ARG A 847 14.89 33.61 15.18
N GLU A 848 15.52 32.81 16.05
CA GLU A 848 16.78 33.14 16.73
C GLU A 848 18.03 32.86 15.89
N GLY A 849 17.89 32.28 14.69
CA GLY A 849 19.04 31.86 13.86
C GLY A 849 19.82 30.67 14.45
N LYS A 850 19.22 29.89 15.34
CA LYS A 850 19.77 28.63 15.87
C LYS A 850 19.62 27.51 14.82
N ILE A 851 20.55 27.51 13.87
CA ILE A 851 20.59 26.58 12.72
C ILE A 851 21.98 25.97 12.50
N ASN A 852 22.01 24.64 12.32
CA ASN A 852 23.09 23.84 11.75
C ASN A 852 23.09 23.95 10.20
N GLY A 853 24.25 23.72 9.57
CA GLY A 853 24.42 23.78 8.10
C GLY A 853 24.77 25.18 7.57
N VAL A 854 25.17 25.24 6.29
CA VAL A 854 25.65 26.46 5.60
C VAL A 854 24.95 26.75 4.26
N GLY A 855 23.91 25.99 3.92
CA GLY A 855 23.03 26.29 2.78
C GLY A 855 21.83 25.36 2.73
N ILE A 856 20.75 25.82 2.09
CA ILE A 856 19.50 25.07 1.97
C ILE A 856 18.81 25.26 0.61
N PHE A 857 18.22 24.17 0.13
CA PHE A 857 17.35 24.13 -1.04
C PHE A 857 15.95 23.62 -0.63
N HIS A 858 14.89 24.15 -1.21
CA HIS A 858 13.52 23.78 -0.86
C HIS A 858 12.56 23.80 -2.07
N VAL A 859 11.71 22.78 -2.16
CA VAL A 859 10.60 22.72 -3.13
C VAL A 859 9.29 22.32 -2.44
N LEU A 860 8.20 23.04 -2.71
CA LEU A 860 6.84 22.62 -2.35
C LEU A 860 6.38 21.50 -3.32
N ARG A 861 5.92 20.37 -2.79
CA ARG A 861 5.68 19.06 -3.45
C ARG A 861 4.22 18.78 -3.76
N SER A 862 3.87 17.81 -4.65
CA SER A 862 2.42 17.54 -4.93
C SER A 862 1.92 16.37 -5.90
N TRP A 863 1.29 15.12 -5.76
CA TRP A 863 0.66 14.00 -4.89
C TRP A 863 -0.86 13.69 -4.74
N GLY A 864 -1.32 12.55 -5.26
CA GLY A 864 -2.58 11.98 -4.79
C GLY A 864 -2.78 10.54 -5.22
N ILE A 865 -3.33 9.72 -4.33
CA ILE A 865 -4.02 8.50 -4.71
C ILE A 865 -5.40 8.42 -4.02
N TYR A 866 -6.34 7.74 -4.68
CA TYR A 866 -7.74 7.50 -4.27
C TYR A 866 -8.58 8.74 -3.90
N ALA A 867 -8.70 9.68 -4.83
CA ALA A 867 -9.77 10.69 -4.87
C ALA A 867 -10.59 10.67 -6.18
N TYR A 868 -10.56 9.57 -6.94
CA TYR A 868 -11.06 9.49 -8.31
C TYR A 868 -12.52 9.02 -8.40
N GLN A 869 -13.49 9.72 -7.78
CA GLN A 869 -14.91 9.39 -7.99
C GLN A 869 -15.99 10.46 -7.72
N LEU A 870 -15.68 11.64 -7.15
CA LEU A 870 -16.74 12.59 -6.71
C LEU A 870 -16.72 14.03 -7.23
N ARG A 871 -15.68 14.48 -7.96
CA ARG A 871 -15.70 15.77 -8.68
C ARG A 871 -14.98 15.71 -10.02
N SER A 872 -15.73 15.38 -11.07
CA SER A 872 -15.46 15.92 -12.41
C SER A 872 -15.57 17.44 -12.33
N GLU A 873 -14.50 18.15 -12.69
CA GLU A 873 -14.31 19.60 -12.51
C GLU A 873 -14.28 20.06 -11.03
N CYS A 874 -13.13 20.60 -10.62
CA CYS A 874 -13.00 21.42 -9.42
C CYS A 874 -12.69 22.87 -9.86
N PRO A 875 -13.70 23.77 -9.92
CA PRO A 875 -13.53 25.11 -10.48
C PRO A 875 -12.44 26.01 -9.85
N PRO A 876 -12.13 25.94 -8.53
CA PRO A 876 -11.05 26.74 -7.94
C PRO A 876 -9.63 26.18 -8.11
N CYS A 877 -9.42 25.04 -8.80
CA CYS A 877 -8.07 24.52 -9.12
C CYS A 877 -7.34 25.33 -10.21
N ARG A 878 -7.32 26.66 -10.06
CA ARG A 878 -6.57 27.62 -10.89
C ARG A 878 -5.20 27.96 -10.31
N ASP A 879 -5.03 27.75 -9.01
CA ASP A 879 -3.77 27.94 -8.30
C ASP A 879 -3.02 26.61 -8.13
N ASN A 880 -1.72 26.70 -7.87
CA ASN A 880 -0.72 25.77 -8.38
C ASN A 880 -0.15 24.73 -7.39
N THR A 881 -0.49 24.80 -6.09
CA THR A 881 -0.16 23.76 -5.11
C THR A 881 -1.27 23.54 -4.08
N ASN A 882 -1.79 22.32 -4.00
CA ASN A 882 -2.88 21.93 -3.10
C ASN A 882 -2.37 21.03 -1.95
N GLU A 883 -1.27 21.45 -1.30
CA GLU A 883 -0.58 20.75 -0.19
C GLU A 883 -1.53 20.16 0.88
N GLY A 884 -2.57 20.89 1.28
CA GLY A 884 -3.50 20.40 2.31
C GLY A 884 -4.53 19.35 1.87
N LEU A 885 -4.71 19.07 0.57
CA LEU A 885 -5.91 18.37 0.08
C LEU A 885 -6.06 16.94 0.61
N ILE A 886 -4.96 16.19 0.68
CA ILE A 886 -4.97 14.77 1.08
C ILE A 886 -5.12 14.58 2.59
N PHE A 887 -4.88 15.64 3.38
CA PHE A 887 -4.95 15.62 4.84
C PHE A 887 -6.27 16.16 5.38
N VAL A 888 -7.21 16.59 4.52
CA VAL A 888 -8.51 17.13 4.92
C VAL A 888 -9.62 16.15 4.57
N ASN A 889 -10.54 15.88 5.51
CA ASN A 889 -11.71 15.07 5.21
C ASN A 889 -12.70 15.85 4.32
N GLN A 890 -12.68 15.54 3.02
CA GLN A 890 -13.51 16.20 2.01
C GLN A 890 -15.02 15.89 2.13
N THR A 891 -15.40 14.94 3.00
CA THR A 891 -16.80 14.52 3.24
C THR A 891 -17.41 15.12 4.51
N ASP A 892 -16.60 15.40 5.54
CA ASP A 892 -17.05 15.96 6.82
C ASP A 892 -16.61 17.42 6.97
N VAL A 893 -17.12 18.26 6.06
CA VAL A 893 -16.72 19.67 5.96
C VAL A 893 -17.37 20.50 7.06
N VAL A 894 -16.69 20.59 8.21
CA VAL A 894 -16.98 21.55 9.27
C VAL A 894 -16.80 22.99 8.79
N ASN A 895 -17.19 23.98 9.60
CA ASN A 895 -16.88 25.39 9.28
C ASN A 895 -15.42 25.74 9.62
N THR A 896 -14.87 26.74 8.94
CA THR A 896 -13.47 27.17 9.01
C THR A 896 -12.98 27.48 10.45
N SER A 897 -13.85 27.99 11.32
CA SER A 897 -13.52 28.29 12.72
C SER A 897 -13.47 27.01 13.57
N THR A 898 -14.44 26.11 13.41
CA THR A 898 -14.38 24.78 14.06
C THR A 898 -13.16 23.98 13.60
N TYR A 899 -12.74 24.10 12.34
CA TYR A 899 -11.52 23.47 11.86
C TYR A 899 -10.24 24.06 12.49
N ALA A 900 -10.16 25.39 12.61
CA ALA A 900 -9.05 26.06 13.27
C ALA A 900 -8.86 25.56 14.72
N GLY A 901 -9.94 25.39 15.48
CA GLY A 901 -9.90 24.84 16.83
C GLY A 901 -9.58 23.34 16.92
N GLN A 902 -9.74 22.58 15.83
CA GLN A 902 -9.35 21.16 15.74
C GLN A 902 -7.83 21.00 15.49
N ILE A 903 -7.27 21.77 14.54
CA ILE A 903 -5.84 21.71 14.21
C ILE A 903 -4.97 22.46 15.24
N PHE A 904 -5.55 23.44 15.95
CA PHE A 904 -4.92 24.17 17.05
C PHE A 904 -5.68 23.98 18.38
N PRO A 905 -5.66 22.79 19.01
CA PRO A 905 -6.48 22.46 20.20
C PRO A 905 -6.14 23.24 21.49
N ARG A 906 -5.23 24.23 21.41
CA ARG A 906 -4.92 25.21 22.48
C ARG A 906 -5.58 26.58 22.24
N PHE A 907 -6.29 26.77 21.14
CA PHE A 907 -7.03 28.00 20.85
C PHE A 907 -8.36 28.06 21.59
N GLY A 908 -8.82 29.29 21.83
CA GLY A 908 -10.20 29.58 22.18
C GLY A 908 -10.98 30.19 21.00
N PRO A 909 -12.33 30.28 21.10
CA PRO A 909 -13.21 30.71 20.00
C PRO A 909 -12.93 32.08 19.36
N VAL A 910 -12.11 32.92 19.99
CA VAL A 910 -11.65 34.21 19.42
C VAL A 910 -10.52 34.01 18.41
N GLN A 911 -9.57 33.11 18.71
CA GLN A 911 -8.46 32.78 17.81
C GLN A 911 -8.98 31.96 16.61
N ASP A 912 -9.87 30.99 16.88
CA ASP A 912 -10.58 30.22 15.86
C ASP A 912 -11.30 31.11 14.82
N ALA A 913 -11.93 32.19 15.30
CA ALA A 913 -12.63 33.15 14.45
C ALA A 913 -11.70 34.07 13.66
N GLU A 914 -10.54 34.45 14.22
CA GLU A 914 -9.54 35.27 13.52
C GLU A 914 -8.84 34.46 12.41
N VAL A 915 -8.55 33.16 12.63
CA VAL A 915 -8.09 32.25 11.55
C VAL A 915 -9.16 32.13 10.47
N ALA A 916 -10.42 31.86 10.83
CA ALA A 916 -11.51 31.76 9.86
C ALA A 916 -11.70 33.04 9.02
N LYS A 917 -11.38 34.21 9.59
CA LYS A 917 -11.40 35.52 8.93
C LYS A 917 -10.19 35.73 8.00
N GLN A 918 -8.98 35.30 8.37
CA GLN A 918 -7.79 35.36 7.51
C GLN A 918 -7.98 34.56 6.22
N TYR A 919 -8.56 33.37 6.31
CA TYR A 919 -8.81 32.50 5.16
C TYR A 919 -10.16 32.78 4.47
N ALA A 920 -10.95 33.76 4.92
CA ALA A 920 -12.28 34.03 4.37
C ALA A 920 -12.30 34.42 2.88
N GLY A 921 -11.18 34.93 2.35
CA GLY A 921 -11.00 35.26 0.93
C GLY A 921 -10.30 34.17 0.11
N VAL A 922 -9.88 33.05 0.71
CA VAL A 922 -9.11 31.99 0.05
C VAL A 922 -10.05 30.96 -0.58
N GLY A 923 -9.85 30.69 -1.88
CA GLY A 923 -10.67 29.73 -2.63
C GLY A 923 -12.11 30.21 -2.90
N SER A 924 -13.02 29.27 -3.14
CA SER A 924 -14.44 29.54 -3.41
C SER A 924 -15.40 28.88 -2.41
N THR A 925 -14.90 28.00 -1.55
CA THR A 925 -15.68 27.18 -0.62
C THR A 925 -14.99 27.05 0.74
N THR A 926 -15.76 26.70 1.77
CA THR A 926 -15.24 26.37 3.11
C THR A 926 -14.19 25.24 3.07
N LEU A 927 -14.33 24.29 2.15
CA LEU A 927 -13.36 23.20 1.97
C LEU A 927 -12.01 23.75 1.48
N ASP A 928 -12.01 24.68 0.51
CA ASP A 928 -10.78 25.31 0.01
C ASP A 928 -10.05 26.09 1.13
N GLN A 929 -10.80 26.76 2.00
CA GLN A 929 -10.25 27.48 3.16
C GLN A 929 -9.60 26.52 4.17
N ILE A 930 -10.23 25.37 4.42
CA ILE A 930 -9.73 24.32 5.31
C ILE A 930 -8.47 23.65 4.74
N ILE A 931 -8.46 23.38 3.43
CA ILE A 931 -7.28 22.89 2.69
C ILE A 931 -6.15 23.91 2.75
N ALA A 932 -6.45 25.21 2.62
CA ALA A 932 -5.46 26.27 2.74
C ALA A 932 -4.91 26.39 4.17
N ILE A 933 -5.74 26.31 5.21
CA ILE A 933 -5.27 26.31 6.62
C ILE A 933 -4.31 25.14 6.86
N MET A 934 -4.68 23.92 6.43
CA MET A 934 -3.84 22.73 6.54
C MET A 934 -2.51 22.92 5.78
N GLY A 935 -2.59 23.27 4.49
CA GLY A 935 -1.41 23.42 3.63
C GLY A 935 -0.47 24.52 4.09
N ASP A 936 -1.01 25.72 4.37
CA ASP A 936 -0.24 26.89 4.77
C ASP A 936 0.42 26.66 6.14
N SER A 937 -0.31 26.16 7.15
CA SER A 937 0.24 26.01 8.51
C SER A 937 1.22 24.85 8.70
N ILE A 938 0.98 23.70 8.07
CA ILE A 938 1.74 22.47 8.32
C ILE A 938 2.90 22.28 7.33
N PHE A 939 2.81 22.84 6.12
CA PHE A 939 3.78 22.60 5.04
C PHE A 939 4.37 23.88 4.42
N LYS A 940 3.52 24.77 3.90
CA LYS A 940 4.01 25.90 3.10
C LYS A 940 4.73 26.93 3.97
N CYS A 941 4.09 27.50 4.99
CA CYS A 941 4.69 28.54 5.83
C CYS A 941 5.93 28.10 6.62
N PRO A 942 6.01 26.88 7.19
CA PRO A 942 7.23 26.33 7.77
C PRO A 942 8.47 26.43 6.86
N SER A 943 8.31 26.28 5.54
CA SER A 943 9.42 26.46 4.59
C SER A 943 9.97 27.89 4.56
N TYR A 944 9.11 28.91 4.69
CA TYR A 944 9.54 30.31 4.68
C TYR A 944 10.27 30.68 5.97
N PHE A 945 9.82 30.18 7.13
CA PHE A 945 10.53 30.36 8.40
C PHE A 945 11.94 29.77 8.30
N LEU A 946 12.05 28.60 7.67
CA LEU A 946 13.30 27.89 7.44
C LEU A 946 14.23 28.63 6.46
N MET A 947 13.74 29.10 5.30
CA MET A 947 14.56 29.87 4.37
C MET A 947 15.04 31.19 4.99
N ASN A 948 14.15 31.90 5.69
CA ASN A 948 14.47 33.19 6.32
C ASN A 948 15.58 33.05 7.37
N ALA A 949 15.61 31.95 8.15
CA ALA A 949 16.66 31.69 9.13
C ALA A 949 18.06 31.54 8.48
N PHE A 950 18.15 30.89 7.30
CA PHE A 950 19.40 30.78 6.54
C PHE A 950 19.78 32.11 5.89
N HIS A 951 18.83 32.81 5.28
CA HIS A 951 19.09 34.11 4.65
C HIS A 951 19.56 35.17 5.66
N GLN A 952 19.03 35.19 6.88
CA GLN A 952 19.50 36.08 7.95
C GLN A 952 20.98 35.87 8.32
N LYS A 953 21.55 34.69 8.05
CA LYS A 953 22.98 34.40 8.18
C LYS A 953 23.80 34.68 6.90
N ASN A 954 23.18 35.14 5.82
CA ASN A 954 23.76 35.29 4.48
C ASN A 954 24.25 33.95 3.90
N LEU A 955 23.46 32.88 4.09
CA LEU A 955 23.73 31.53 3.56
C LEU A 955 22.95 31.27 2.26
N ASN A 956 23.45 30.34 1.43
CA ASN A 956 22.78 29.96 0.18
C ASN A 956 21.37 29.42 0.45
N THR A 957 20.37 30.01 -0.20
CA THR A 957 18.94 29.74 0.01
C THR A 957 18.21 29.70 -1.33
N PHE A 958 17.70 28.54 -1.73
CA PHE A 958 16.97 28.39 -2.99
C PHE A 958 15.59 27.81 -2.75
N LYS A 959 14.54 28.46 -3.28
CA LYS A 959 13.14 28.07 -3.07
C LYS A 959 12.39 27.92 -4.41
N GLY A 960 11.56 26.89 -4.51
CA GLY A 960 10.73 26.60 -5.68
C GLY A 960 9.45 25.83 -5.35
N GLU A 961 8.70 25.51 -6.40
CA GLU A 961 7.35 24.97 -6.33
C GLU A 961 7.10 23.98 -7.49
N PHE A 962 6.81 22.72 -7.16
CA PHE A 962 6.37 21.70 -8.12
C PHE A 962 4.87 21.86 -8.38
N ALA A 963 4.52 22.14 -9.64
CA ALA A 963 3.18 22.60 -10.02
C ALA A 963 2.53 21.77 -11.14
N ILE A 964 3.07 20.60 -11.48
CA ILE A 964 2.50 19.69 -12.48
C ILE A 964 1.15 19.14 -11.96
N PRO A 965 0.00 19.45 -12.60
CA PRO A 965 -1.31 19.01 -12.10
C PRO A 965 -1.44 17.48 -12.02
N PRO A 966 -2.19 16.91 -11.04
CA PRO A 966 -3.18 17.57 -10.16
C PRO A 966 -2.62 18.42 -9.02
N ALA A 967 -1.33 18.29 -8.75
CA ALA A 967 -0.55 19.03 -7.79
C ALA A 967 -1.10 19.18 -6.33
N THR A 968 -0.90 18.17 -5.48
CA THR A 968 -1.34 18.06 -4.05
C THR A 968 -0.26 17.35 -3.15
N HIS A 969 0.45 17.91 -2.16
CA HIS A 969 1.59 17.31 -1.34
C HIS A 969 2.31 15.95 -1.70
N GLY A 970 3.41 15.90 -2.51
CA GLY A 970 4.35 14.72 -2.69
C GLY A 970 4.80 14.17 -4.09
N MET A 971 4.06 14.22 -5.23
CA MET A 971 4.41 13.48 -6.50
C MET A 971 5.67 13.98 -7.24
N ASP A 972 6.45 14.89 -6.69
CA ASP A 972 7.79 15.16 -7.22
C ASP A 972 8.77 14.01 -6.97
N GLU A 973 8.51 13.10 -6.01
CA GLU A 973 9.41 11.98 -5.69
C GLU A 973 9.79 11.13 -6.91
N ILE A 974 8.82 10.76 -7.75
CA ILE A 974 9.03 9.95 -8.95
C ILE A 974 9.83 10.65 -10.07
N TYR A 975 10.15 11.93 -9.90
CA TYR A 975 10.99 12.68 -10.83
C TYR A 975 12.47 12.65 -10.43
N TYR A 976 12.85 12.03 -9.30
CA TYR A 976 14.24 11.73 -8.91
C TYR A 976 14.43 10.34 -8.25
N PHE A 977 13.34 9.64 -7.91
CA PHE A 977 13.29 8.19 -7.66
C PHE A 977 12.31 7.53 -8.65
N PRO A 978 12.65 7.42 -9.95
CA PRO A 978 11.80 6.75 -10.94
C PRO A 978 11.48 5.27 -10.61
N HIS A 979 12.23 4.61 -9.71
CA HIS A 979 11.95 3.25 -9.24
C HIS A 979 11.30 3.17 -7.85
N LEU A 980 10.75 4.27 -7.32
CA LEU A 980 10.10 4.35 -6.00
C LEU A 980 8.96 3.32 -5.82
N LYS A 981 8.96 2.64 -4.67
CA LYS A 981 8.00 1.56 -4.32
C LYS A 981 7.05 1.92 -3.17
N ALA A 982 6.80 3.22 -2.93
CA ALA A 982 5.90 3.63 -1.85
C ALA A 982 4.42 3.40 -2.23
N PRO A 983 3.57 2.85 -1.34
CA PRO A 983 2.13 2.79 -1.55
C PRO A 983 1.54 4.18 -1.81
N GLY A 984 0.67 4.30 -2.82
CA GLY A 984 0.07 5.59 -3.20
C GLY A 984 0.84 6.40 -4.25
N VAL A 985 1.99 5.92 -4.71
CA VAL A 985 2.75 6.56 -5.79
C VAL A 985 2.26 6.09 -7.16
N GLY A 986 1.71 7.03 -7.95
CA GLY A 986 1.27 6.78 -9.33
C GLY A 986 2.41 6.89 -10.36
N PRO A 987 2.20 6.43 -11.61
CA PRO A 987 3.18 6.58 -12.68
C PRO A 987 3.37 8.06 -13.06
N ILE A 988 4.60 8.43 -13.45
CA ILE A 988 4.98 9.80 -13.85
C ILE A 988 3.96 10.42 -14.81
N THR A 989 3.24 11.43 -14.34
CA THR A 989 2.14 12.12 -15.06
C THR A 989 2.64 13.06 -16.16
N PHE A 990 3.91 13.45 -16.13
CA PHE A 990 4.54 14.28 -17.15
C PHE A 990 5.93 13.75 -17.54
N ARG A 991 5.97 12.69 -18.34
CA ARG A 991 7.22 12.11 -18.88
C ARG A 991 7.80 12.96 -20.01
N ASN A 992 8.41 14.10 -19.66
CA ASN A 992 9.22 14.91 -20.55
C ASN A 992 10.69 14.84 -20.11
N ALA A 993 11.58 14.34 -20.97
CA ALA A 993 12.99 14.11 -20.62
C ALA A 993 13.74 15.40 -20.24
N THR A 994 13.42 16.53 -20.88
CA THR A 994 14.03 17.83 -20.58
C THR A 994 13.51 18.41 -19.26
N PHE A 995 12.24 18.18 -18.91
CA PHE A 995 11.70 18.51 -17.58
C PHE A 995 12.35 17.66 -16.49
N LEU A 996 12.44 16.35 -16.68
CA LEU A 996 13.06 15.42 -15.75
C LEU A 996 14.50 15.85 -15.44
N ALA A 997 15.33 16.04 -16.47
CA ALA A 997 16.71 16.52 -16.31
C ALA A 997 16.78 17.89 -15.62
N ALA A 998 16.00 18.89 -16.04
CA ALA A 998 16.02 20.22 -15.43
C ALA A 998 15.54 20.22 -13.96
N PHE A 999 14.62 19.32 -13.60
CA PHE A 999 14.14 19.17 -12.24
C PHE A 999 15.16 18.44 -11.36
N SER A 1000 15.46 17.16 -11.63
CA SER A 1000 16.28 16.33 -10.74
C SER A 1000 17.73 16.83 -10.63
N GLN A 1001 18.34 17.23 -11.75
CA GLN A 1001 19.70 17.77 -11.73
C GLN A 1001 19.79 19.08 -10.93
N SER A 1002 18.70 19.86 -10.75
CA SER A 1002 18.76 21.07 -9.91
C SER A 1002 19.04 20.73 -8.43
N PHE A 1003 18.43 19.67 -7.90
CA PHE A 1003 18.72 19.19 -6.55
C PHE A 1003 20.14 18.64 -6.45
N LEU A 1004 20.56 17.83 -7.43
CA LEU A 1004 21.85 17.12 -7.39
C LEU A 1004 23.05 18.04 -7.69
N SER A 1005 22.86 19.06 -8.52
CA SER A 1005 23.81 20.18 -8.67
C SER A 1005 24.03 20.86 -7.32
N PHE A 1006 22.95 21.19 -6.58
CA PHE A 1006 23.06 21.75 -5.24
C PHE A 1006 23.76 20.80 -4.24
N VAL A 1007 23.51 19.47 -4.30
CA VAL A 1007 24.26 18.47 -3.51
C VAL A 1007 25.76 18.53 -3.78
N ILE A 1008 26.19 18.81 -5.01
CA ILE A 1008 27.59 18.84 -5.44
C ILE A 1008 28.24 20.21 -5.17
N SER A 1009 27.70 21.29 -5.72
CA SER A 1009 28.31 22.62 -5.77
C SER A 1009 27.90 23.58 -4.64
N MET A 1010 26.76 23.34 -3.97
CA MET A 1010 25.98 24.31 -3.17
C MET A 1010 25.16 25.34 -3.98
N ASP A 1011 25.02 25.16 -5.31
CA ASP A 1011 24.28 26.05 -6.20
C ASP A 1011 23.52 25.24 -7.29
N PRO A 1012 22.18 25.32 -7.36
CA PRO A 1012 21.39 24.58 -8.36
C PRO A 1012 21.55 25.13 -9.79
N ASN A 1013 22.28 26.23 -10.00
CA ASN A 1013 22.64 26.77 -11.30
C ASN A 1013 23.89 26.11 -11.91
N ASP A 1014 24.70 25.40 -11.12
CA ASP A 1014 25.95 24.76 -11.57
C ASP A 1014 25.67 23.38 -12.19
N LYS A 1015 25.04 23.39 -13.38
CA LYS A 1015 24.43 22.20 -14.01
C LYS A 1015 25.42 21.14 -14.44
N LEU A 1016 25.01 19.87 -14.32
CA LEU A 1016 25.76 18.69 -14.73
C LEU A 1016 25.74 18.42 -16.25
N ASP A 1017 24.69 18.84 -16.96
CA ASP A 1017 24.66 18.86 -18.43
C ASP A 1017 24.19 20.23 -18.98
N SER A 1018 25.13 20.97 -19.57
CA SER A 1018 24.87 22.27 -20.20
C SER A 1018 24.07 22.20 -21.52
N MET A 1019 23.83 21.01 -22.07
CA MET A 1019 23.03 20.81 -23.29
C MET A 1019 21.55 20.55 -23.00
N ALA A 1020 21.19 20.28 -21.74
CA ALA A 1020 19.82 20.01 -21.29
C ALA A 1020 19.18 21.18 -20.52
N ASP A 1021 19.95 22.23 -20.20
CA ASP A 1021 19.49 23.29 -19.29
C ASP A 1021 18.42 24.21 -19.93
N ILE A 1022 17.19 24.05 -19.42
CA ILE A 1022 16.03 24.91 -19.67
C ILE A 1022 15.58 25.67 -18.41
N THR A 1023 16.32 25.57 -17.32
CA THR A 1023 16.05 26.31 -16.07
C THR A 1023 16.55 27.74 -16.21
N PRO A 1024 15.72 28.77 -16.02
CA PRO A 1024 16.21 30.13 -15.89
C PRO A 1024 17.11 30.28 -14.64
N PRO A 1025 17.99 31.30 -14.59
CA PRO A 1025 18.84 31.52 -13.41
C PRO A 1025 18.04 31.64 -12.12
N TRP A 1026 18.31 30.75 -11.17
CA TRP A 1026 17.63 30.64 -9.90
C TRP A 1026 18.28 31.60 -8.89
N THR A 1027 17.56 32.66 -8.54
CA THR A 1027 17.98 33.64 -7.53
C THR A 1027 17.85 33.11 -6.11
N THR A 1028 18.63 33.67 -5.19
CA THR A 1028 18.52 33.38 -3.75
C THR A 1028 17.19 33.89 -3.17
N PHE A 1029 16.63 33.16 -2.21
CA PHE A 1029 15.41 33.53 -1.50
C PHE A 1029 15.74 34.22 -0.16
N PRO A 1030 15.02 35.28 0.27
CA PRO A 1030 13.84 35.91 -0.33
C PRO A 1030 14.16 37.14 -1.20
N ASP A 1031 15.25 37.14 -1.98
CA ASP A 1031 15.61 38.32 -2.78
C ASP A 1031 14.53 38.60 -3.85
N GLY A 1032 13.73 39.65 -3.61
CA GLY A 1032 12.53 39.96 -4.40
C GLY A 1032 11.34 38.99 -4.22
N ASN A 1033 11.36 38.12 -3.20
CA ASN A 1033 10.41 37.01 -3.00
C ASN A 1033 10.29 36.09 -4.24
N ILE A 1034 11.38 35.87 -4.96
CA ILE A 1034 11.40 35.08 -6.20
C ILE A 1034 11.57 33.59 -5.89
N GLU A 1035 10.73 32.75 -6.50
CA GLU A 1035 10.76 31.28 -6.42
C GLU A 1035 10.70 30.66 -7.82
N MET A 1036 11.32 29.49 -8.01
CA MET A 1036 11.26 28.78 -9.31
C MET A 1036 10.04 27.86 -9.37
N ILE A 1037 9.13 28.06 -10.33
CA ILE A 1037 8.03 27.14 -10.60
C ILE A 1037 8.45 26.05 -11.59
N PHE A 1038 8.05 24.80 -11.32
CA PHE A 1038 8.22 23.65 -12.20
C PHE A 1038 6.85 23.17 -12.67
N ASN A 1039 6.41 23.67 -13.83
CA ASN A 1039 5.08 23.44 -14.38
C ASN A 1039 5.15 22.95 -15.84
N LYS A 1040 3.98 22.71 -16.44
CA LYS A 1040 3.76 22.47 -17.86
C LYS A 1040 2.74 23.47 -18.43
N THR A 1041 2.69 23.60 -19.74
CA THR A 1041 1.64 24.32 -20.46
C THR A 1041 0.41 23.43 -20.68
N ALA A 1042 -0.70 24.01 -21.15
CA ALA A 1042 -1.92 23.28 -21.48
C ALA A 1042 -1.72 22.26 -22.63
N ASP A 1043 -0.77 22.53 -23.53
CA ASP A 1043 -0.31 21.65 -24.62
C ASP A 1043 0.85 20.72 -24.21
N ASN A 1044 1.01 20.46 -22.91
CA ASN A 1044 2.02 19.56 -22.33
C ASN A 1044 3.47 19.88 -22.75
N GLN A 1045 3.81 21.16 -22.94
CA GLN A 1045 5.20 21.60 -23.06
C GLN A 1045 5.74 21.99 -21.68
N THR A 1046 7.06 21.90 -21.50
CA THR A 1046 7.70 22.27 -20.24
C THR A 1046 7.61 23.77 -19.97
N ASN A 1047 7.24 24.16 -18.75
CA ASN A 1047 7.05 25.55 -18.34
C ASN A 1047 7.71 25.82 -16.98
N ILE A 1048 9.02 26.06 -17.02
CA ILE A 1048 9.85 26.37 -15.84
C ILE A 1048 10.19 27.87 -15.87
N HIS A 1049 9.82 28.61 -14.82
CA HIS A 1049 10.08 30.06 -14.75
C HIS A 1049 10.10 30.61 -13.32
N PRO A 1050 10.80 31.73 -13.06
CA PRO A 1050 10.71 32.43 -11.79
C PRO A 1050 9.33 33.12 -11.64
N ILE A 1051 8.73 32.98 -10.46
CA ILE A 1051 7.53 33.69 -10.01
C ILE A 1051 7.87 34.55 -8.79
N VAL A 1052 7.15 35.66 -8.59
CA VAL A 1052 7.19 36.44 -7.34
C VAL A 1052 6.04 35.96 -6.46
N ARG A 1053 6.32 35.57 -5.22
CA ARG A 1053 5.28 35.10 -4.29
C ARG A 1053 4.37 36.25 -3.84
N ASP A 1054 3.08 35.97 -3.80
CA ASP A 1054 2.04 36.93 -3.42
C ASP A 1054 2.20 37.47 -1.98
N SER A 1055 1.85 38.73 -1.78
CA SER A 1055 1.93 39.43 -0.50
C SER A 1055 0.88 39.01 0.53
N GLU A 1056 -0.33 38.64 0.12
CA GLU A 1056 -1.37 38.18 1.06
C GLU A 1056 -1.01 36.80 1.63
N PHE A 1057 -0.45 35.92 0.78
CA PHE A 1057 0.15 34.66 1.22
C PHE A 1057 1.29 34.87 2.22
N LEU A 1058 2.23 35.78 1.92
CA LEU A 1058 3.37 36.06 2.81
C LEU A 1058 2.92 36.70 4.14
N GLU A 1059 1.85 37.50 4.13
CA GLU A 1059 1.22 38.01 5.34
C GLU A 1059 0.60 36.87 6.17
N ARG A 1060 -0.20 35.96 5.57
CA ARG A 1060 -0.73 34.77 6.27
C ARG A 1060 0.37 33.93 6.90
N CYS A 1061 1.52 33.76 6.24
CA CYS A 1061 2.66 33.06 6.85
C CYS A 1061 3.29 33.82 8.01
N SER A 1062 3.45 35.15 7.91
CA SER A 1062 3.93 35.98 9.03
C SER A 1062 2.98 35.94 10.24
N GLU A 1063 1.67 35.87 9.99
CA GLU A 1063 0.67 35.72 11.05
C GLU A 1063 0.64 34.30 11.64
N THR A 1064 0.78 33.27 10.80
CA THR A 1064 0.95 31.86 11.21
C THR A 1064 2.18 31.66 12.10
N GLU A 1065 3.28 32.33 11.81
CA GLU A 1065 4.51 32.29 12.63
C GLU A 1065 4.25 32.76 14.07
N LEU A 1066 3.47 33.85 14.24
CA LEU A 1066 3.10 34.36 15.58
C LEU A 1066 2.27 33.33 16.36
N THR A 1067 1.37 32.63 15.67
CA THR A 1067 0.58 31.52 16.23
C THR A 1067 1.44 30.39 16.77
N PHE A 1068 2.41 29.89 16.00
CA PHE A 1068 3.32 28.83 16.48
C PHE A 1068 4.19 29.26 17.67
N LEU A 1069 4.42 30.57 17.82
CA LEU A 1069 5.17 31.18 18.91
C LEU A 1069 4.28 31.56 20.12
N GLY A 1070 2.97 31.37 20.05
CA GLY A 1070 2.02 31.76 21.11
C GLY A 1070 1.85 33.28 21.27
N LEU A 1071 2.25 34.07 20.28
CA LEU A 1071 2.18 35.53 20.31
C LEU A 1071 0.81 36.03 19.81
N PRO A 1072 0.27 37.12 20.37
CA PRO A 1072 -0.99 37.69 19.90
C PRO A 1072 -0.87 38.24 18.46
N TRP A 1073 -1.91 38.01 17.65
CA TRP A 1073 -2.01 38.45 16.26
C TRP A 1073 -1.87 39.98 16.13
N LYS A 1074 -1.37 40.47 14.98
CA LYS A 1074 -1.10 41.90 14.75
C LYS A 1074 -2.36 42.76 14.89
N SER A 1075 -3.51 42.25 14.45
CA SER A 1075 -4.83 42.88 14.63
C SER A 1075 -5.17 43.08 16.11
N PHE A 1076 -4.98 42.04 16.93
CA PHE A 1076 -5.27 42.05 18.36
C PHE A 1076 -4.41 43.06 19.15
N VAL A 1077 -3.16 43.27 18.70
CA VAL A 1077 -2.21 44.26 19.26
C VAL A 1077 -2.49 45.68 18.75
N ALA A 1078 -3.14 45.84 17.59
CA ALA A 1078 -3.51 47.16 17.06
C ALA A 1078 -4.65 47.81 17.86
N ASP A 1079 -5.68 47.02 18.22
CA ASP A 1079 -6.87 47.50 18.93
C ASP A 1079 -6.69 47.61 20.46
N ASN A 1080 -5.78 46.82 21.08
CA ASN A 1080 -5.61 46.75 22.54
C ASN A 1080 -4.29 47.36 23.05
N LYS A 1081 -3.95 48.59 22.62
CA LYS A 1081 -2.65 49.22 22.89
C LYS A 1081 -2.37 49.73 24.33
N GLU A 1082 -3.27 49.50 25.29
CA GLU A 1082 -3.10 50.02 26.66
C GLU A 1082 -2.81 48.97 27.75
N ASP A 1083 -3.12 47.67 27.56
CA ASP A 1083 -3.23 46.70 28.68
C ASP A 1083 -2.17 45.57 28.74
N TYR A 1084 -1.28 45.40 27.75
CA TYR A 1084 -0.28 44.30 27.79
C TYR A 1084 1.05 44.67 28.45
N GLN A 1085 1.17 44.41 29.75
CA GLN A 1085 2.42 43.94 30.34
C GLN A 1085 2.50 42.41 30.27
N LEU A 1086 3.71 41.86 30.40
CA LEU A 1086 3.99 40.42 30.25
C LEU A 1086 3.93 39.68 31.59
N ASP A 1087 2.84 38.94 31.82
CA ASP A 1087 2.74 37.99 32.94
C ASP A 1087 3.55 36.71 32.63
N ASN A 1088 4.85 36.74 32.94
CA ASN A 1088 5.72 35.56 32.95
C ASN A 1088 5.74 34.93 34.36
N GLU A 1089 4.67 34.23 34.74
CA GLU A 1089 4.65 33.39 35.95
C GLU A 1089 4.45 31.90 35.60
N PHE A 1090 5.56 31.22 35.33
CA PHE A 1090 5.73 29.79 35.62
C PHE A 1090 7.19 29.52 35.97
N ALA A 1091 7.51 29.69 37.25
CA ALA A 1091 8.79 29.35 37.83
C ALA A 1091 8.59 28.61 39.16
N LEU A 1092 9.14 27.40 39.22
CA LEU A 1092 9.90 26.84 40.35
C LEU A 1092 9.49 27.32 41.76
N ASP A 1093 8.68 26.51 42.45
CA ASP A 1093 8.67 26.49 43.92
C ASP A 1093 9.97 25.84 44.43
N ASP A 1094 10.85 26.63 45.04
CA ASP A 1094 11.98 26.16 45.88
C ASP A 1094 12.09 27.10 47.09
N GLU A 1095 12.12 26.55 48.32
CA GLU A 1095 11.95 27.36 49.54
C GLU A 1095 13.27 27.85 50.16
N SER A 1096 13.24 29.12 50.59
CA SER A 1096 14.06 29.77 51.63
C SER A 1096 15.52 30.21 51.34
N GLU A 1097 15.72 31.54 51.48
CA GLU A 1097 16.78 32.25 52.25
C GLU A 1097 18.28 31.95 51.94
N ASP A 1098 19.21 32.91 51.86
CA ASP A 1098 19.21 34.31 52.35
C ASP A 1098 20.16 35.27 51.58
N ASP A 1099 19.90 36.57 51.75
CA ASP A 1099 20.67 37.81 51.54
C ASP A 1099 21.97 37.91 50.67
N SER A 1100 21.94 38.85 49.71
CA SER A 1100 22.75 40.10 49.71
C SER A 1100 23.62 40.51 48.49
N ILE A 1101 23.30 41.72 47.98
CA ILE A 1101 24.20 42.77 47.41
C ILE A 1101 24.75 42.64 45.95
N ALA A 1102 24.65 43.76 45.22
CA ALA A 1102 25.12 44.03 43.84
C ALA A 1102 26.16 45.20 43.84
N PRO A 1103 26.56 45.86 42.71
CA PRO A 1103 26.36 45.60 41.27
C PRO A 1103 27.67 45.69 40.40
N ALA A 1104 27.52 45.66 39.07
CA ALA A 1104 28.61 45.82 38.07
C ALA A 1104 29.13 47.27 37.91
N PRO A 1105 30.16 47.53 37.07
CA PRO A 1105 29.85 47.90 35.67
C PRO A 1105 30.87 47.50 34.56
N LEU A 1106 30.41 47.66 33.30
CA LEU A 1106 31.17 47.68 32.02
C LEU A 1106 31.78 49.10 31.78
N PRO A 1107 32.32 49.50 30.58
CA PRO A 1107 32.77 48.78 29.37
C PRO A 1107 34.22 49.15 28.91
N GLY A 1108 34.70 48.66 27.75
CA GLY A 1108 35.98 49.12 27.15
C GLY A 1108 36.26 48.64 25.71
N ASN A 1109 36.19 49.55 24.74
CA ASN A 1109 36.27 49.28 23.29
C ASN A 1109 37.70 49.09 22.70
N SER A 1110 37.76 48.29 21.62
CA SER A 1110 38.44 48.58 20.33
C SER A 1110 39.97 48.34 20.05
N VAL A 1111 40.21 47.77 18.86
CA VAL A 1111 41.19 48.19 17.80
C VAL A 1111 42.61 47.56 17.68
N VAL A 1112 42.71 46.60 16.73
CA VAL A 1112 43.61 46.52 15.53
C VAL A 1112 45.15 46.27 15.64
N GLU A 1113 45.62 45.40 14.72
CA GLU A 1113 46.97 45.22 14.11
C GLU A 1113 48.22 44.58 14.79
N SER A 1114 48.57 43.40 14.26
CA SER A 1114 49.80 43.13 13.46
C SER A 1114 50.99 42.30 14.01
N THR A 1115 51.18 41.15 13.35
CA THR A 1115 52.44 40.57 12.84
C THR A 1115 53.65 40.14 13.73
N ARG A 1116 54.04 38.86 13.51
CA ARG A 1116 55.42 38.29 13.46
C ARG A 1116 56.29 38.25 14.73
N GLY A 1117 56.88 37.07 15.06
CA GLY A 1117 57.93 37.06 16.10
C GLY A 1117 58.83 35.84 16.44
N ARG A 1118 58.76 34.66 15.80
CA ARG A 1118 59.79 33.57 15.79
C ARG A 1118 60.63 33.20 17.06
N VAL A 1119 60.65 31.87 17.33
CA VAL A 1119 61.81 31.06 17.80
C VAL A 1119 62.21 31.08 19.29
N GLY A 1120 62.35 29.88 19.87
CA GLY A 1120 62.93 29.64 21.21
C GLY A 1120 62.99 28.15 21.60
N SER A 1121 64.00 27.41 21.13
CA SER A 1121 64.15 25.95 21.38
C SER A 1121 65.01 25.62 22.61
N PHE A 1122 64.68 24.55 23.34
CA PHE A 1122 65.62 23.89 24.28
C PHE A 1122 65.50 22.35 24.27
N LEU A 1123 66.57 21.66 24.70
CA LEU A 1123 66.76 20.20 24.58
C LEU A 1123 67.53 19.61 25.79
N ARG A 1124 67.38 18.28 25.98
CA ARG A 1124 68.09 17.37 26.94
C ARG A 1124 67.52 17.35 28.37
N GLY A 1125 67.59 16.23 29.13
CA GLY A 1125 68.21 14.93 28.81
C GLY A 1125 68.02 13.79 29.83
N ARG A 1126 68.65 12.63 29.56
CA ARG A 1126 68.40 11.27 30.13
C ARG A 1126 68.86 10.96 31.57
N ARG A 1127 68.13 10.04 32.23
CA ARG A 1127 68.50 8.84 33.08
C ARG A 1127 67.20 8.06 33.43
N GLY A 1128 67.14 6.80 33.92
CA GLY A 1128 68.13 5.71 34.09
C GLY A 1128 68.01 4.98 35.45
N SER A 1129 68.00 3.63 35.62
CA SER A 1129 67.97 2.52 34.64
C SER A 1129 67.89 1.08 35.25
N SER A 1130 66.95 0.24 34.75
CA SER A 1130 67.08 -1.24 34.48
C SER A 1130 67.13 -2.31 35.61
N ILE A 1131 67.04 -3.61 35.19
CA ILE A 1131 67.14 -4.93 35.90
C ILE A 1131 65.77 -5.54 36.31
N ALA A 1132 65.39 -6.82 36.08
CA ALA A 1132 65.83 -7.98 35.24
C ALA A 1132 64.79 -9.15 35.43
N ALA A 1133 64.70 -10.30 34.72
CA ALA A 1133 65.05 -10.79 33.36
C ALA A 1133 64.51 -12.27 33.17
N SER A 1134 64.78 -12.93 32.03
CA SER A 1134 64.64 -14.40 31.70
C SER A 1134 63.24 -15.04 31.55
N GLU A 1135 62.97 -16.07 30.70
CA GLU A 1135 63.67 -16.65 29.53
C GLU A 1135 62.78 -17.54 28.60
N GLN A 1136 63.18 -17.64 27.32
CA GLN A 1136 63.04 -18.69 26.26
C GLN A 1136 61.80 -19.61 25.98
N ARG A 1137 61.27 -19.45 24.74
CA ARG A 1137 61.04 -20.45 23.63
C ARG A 1137 60.21 -21.77 23.77
N LYS A 1138 59.13 -21.86 22.94
CA LYS A 1138 58.62 -22.94 22.02
C LYS A 1138 59.34 -24.33 21.94
N PRO A 1139 58.72 -25.41 21.34
CA PRO A 1139 57.29 -25.81 21.18
C PRO A 1139 57.02 -27.36 21.24
N ARG A 1140 55.76 -27.87 21.15
CA ARG A 1140 55.33 -28.95 20.18
C ARG A 1140 53.90 -29.51 20.31
N GLN A 1141 53.49 -30.14 19.20
CA GLN A 1141 52.29 -30.91 18.82
C GLN A 1141 51.78 -31.99 19.80
N GLY A 1142 50.49 -32.33 19.67
CA GLY A 1142 49.91 -33.61 20.11
C GLY A 1142 48.42 -33.74 19.75
N SER A 1143 48.08 -34.62 18.80
CA SER A 1143 46.69 -34.93 18.41
C SER A 1143 46.31 -36.36 18.81
N VAL A 1144 45.02 -36.63 18.97
CA VAL A 1144 44.27 -37.85 18.55
C VAL A 1144 42.81 -37.70 19.02
N ALA A 1145 41.87 -38.30 18.28
CA ALA A 1145 40.43 -38.29 18.58
C ALA A 1145 39.89 -39.71 18.83
N SER A 1146 38.73 -39.82 19.49
CA SER A 1146 37.78 -40.94 19.31
C SER A 1146 36.43 -40.70 20.02
N ASN A 1147 35.36 -41.29 19.48
CA ASN A 1147 33.97 -41.17 19.95
C ASN A 1147 33.58 -42.27 20.96
N ILE A 1148 32.40 -42.11 21.61
CA ILE A 1148 31.40 -43.09 22.12
C ILE A 1148 30.62 -42.36 23.25
N SER A 1149 29.29 -42.19 23.33
CA SER A 1149 28.06 -42.87 22.86
C SER A 1149 27.27 -43.55 24.00
N LEU A 1150 26.11 -42.95 24.34
CA LEU A 1150 24.82 -43.55 24.74
C LEU A 1150 24.63 -44.36 26.07
N ALA A 1151 23.94 -43.69 27.00
CA ALA A 1151 22.65 -44.08 27.64
C ALA A 1151 22.50 -45.18 28.75
N ALA A 1152 21.64 -44.84 29.74
CA ALA A 1152 20.49 -45.62 30.26
C ALA A 1152 20.37 -46.00 31.77
N VAL A 1153 19.42 -45.33 32.47
CA VAL A 1153 18.24 -45.90 33.20
C VAL A 1153 18.30 -46.43 34.68
N SER A 1154 17.58 -45.69 35.57
CA SER A 1154 16.66 -46.11 36.68
C SER A 1154 17.01 -46.31 38.20
N ALA A 1155 15.97 -45.98 39.01
CA ALA A 1155 15.60 -46.39 40.39
C ALA A 1155 16.29 -45.72 41.63
N SER A 1156 15.68 -45.54 42.83
CA SER A 1156 14.26 -45.48 43.34
C SER A 1156 14.21 -45.15 44.88
N ILE A 1157 13.00 -44.98 45.48
CA ILE A 1157 12.53 -45.42 46.85
C ILE A 1157 11.95 -44.39 47.88
N HIS A 1158 10.62 -44.52 48.14
CA HIS A 1158 9.81 -44.33 49.41
C HIS A 1158 9.67 -42.95 50.11
N ALA A 1159 8.57 -42.59 50.80
CA ALA A 1159 7.18 -43.11 50.99
C ALA A 1159 6.33 -41.98 51.69
N SER A 1160 5.02 -42.03 52.00
CA SER A 1160 3.91 -43.01 52.01
C SER A 1160 2.61 -42.35 51.43
N GLY A 1161 1.32 -42.76 51.55
CA GLY A 1161 0.57 -43.79 52.31
C GLY A 1161 0.00 -43.28 53.64
N THR A 1162 -1.26 -43.49 54.08
CA THR A 1162 -2.49 -44.19 53.58
C THR A 1162 -3.74 -43.53 54.24
N GLU A 1163 -5.05 -43.80 54.05
CA GLU A 1163 -5.95 -44.78 53.37
C GLU A 1163 -7.22 -44.00 52.84
N GLY A 1164 -8.24 -44.55 52.15
CA GLY A 1164 -8.48 -45.89 51.59
C GLY A 1164 -9.98 -46.33 51.55
N ARG A 1165 -10.48 -46.74 50.35
CA ARG A 1165 -11.75 -47.50 50.06
C ARG A 1165 -13.12 -46.76 50.25
N MET A 1166 -14.21 -47.05 49.49
CA MET A 1166 -14.49 -48.11 48.48
C MET A 1166 -15.64 -47.78 47.46
N SER A 1167 -15.51 -48.31 46.23
CA SER A 1167 -16.53 -48.92 45.32
C SER A 1167 -17.76 -48.19 44.72
N HIS A 1168 -17.73 -48.07 43.37
CA HIS A 1168 -18.73 -48.48 42.33
C HIS A 1168 -20.16 -47.90 42.16
N SER A 1169 -20.38 -47.46 40.90
CA SER A 1169 -21.46 -47.82 39.94
C SER A 1169 -22.82 -47.08 39.85
N ASN A 1170 -23.00 -46.46 38.68
CA ASN A 1170 -24.13 -46.58 37.74
C ASN A 1170 -25.49 -45.84 37.93
N ARG A 1171 -25.85 -45.17 36.82
CA ARG A 1171 -27.16 -45.03 36.15
C ARG A 1171 -28.16 -43.91 36.52
N ASP A 1172 -28.32 -43.04 35.52
CA ASP A 1172 -29.55 -42.72 34.77
C ASP A 1172 -30.68 -41.86 35.39
N ASN A 1173 -31.16 -40.96 34.51
CA ASN A 1173 -32.54 -40.47 34.31
C ASN A 1173 -33.07 -39.18 34.98
N LEU A 1174 -33.20 -38.17 34.09
CA LEU A 1174 -34.45 -37.47 33.69
C LEU A 1174 -35.05 -36.33 34.52
N GLU A 1175 -35.35 -35.25 33.78
CA GLU A 1175 -36.48 -34.31 33.92
C GLU A 1175 -36.56 -33.36 35.15
N ALA A 1176 -37.23 -32.20 35.09
CA ALA A 1176 -37.51 -31.27 33.99
C ALA A 1176 -38.13 -29.96 34.54
N HIS A 1177 -38.25 -28.96 33.65
CA HIS A 1177 -39.28 -27.89 33.62
C HIS A 1177 -39.29 -26.72 34.64
N SER A 1178 -39.29 -25.54 34.01
CA SER A 1178 -40.19 -24.39 34.23
C SER A 1178 -39.74 -23.23 35.13
N ALA A 1179 -40.28 -22.05 34.80
CA ALA A 1179 -39.90 -20.74 35.33
C ALA A 1179 -41.16 -19.91 35.64
N LEU A 1180 -41.04 -18.86 36.46
CA LEU A 1180 -41.88 -17.66 36.39
C LEU A 1180 -41.28 -16.48 37.19
N ALA A 1181 -41.73 -15.27 36.87
CA ALA A 1181 -41.13 -13.98 37.23
C ALA A 1181 -41.68 -13.34 38.52
N ALA A 1182 -41.00 -12.30 39.05
CA ALA A 1182 -41.56 -10.98 39.42
C ALA A 1182 -40.58 -10.09 40.23
N MET A 1183 -40.72 -8.76 40.12
CA MET A 1183 -40.15 -7.76 41.05
C MET A 1183 -41.09 -7.51 42.25
N PRO A 1184 -40.65 -6.78 43.31
CA PRO A 1184 -40.91 -5.33 43.33
C PRO A 1184 -39.74 -4.47 43.90
N SER A 1185 -39.93 -3.14 43.90
CA SER A 1185 -38.94 -2.11 44.29
C SER A 1185 -39.37 -1.30 45.53
N LEU A 1186 -38.56 -0.32 45.99
CA LEU A 1186 -38.95 1.10 46.21
C LEU A 1186 -37.97 1.93 47.11
N LEU A 1187 -37.50 3.09 46.58
CA LEU A 1187 -37.21 4.38 47.27
C LEU A 1187 -36.07 4.44 48.34
N LYS A 1188 -35.42 5.57 48.67
CA LYS A 1188 -35.52 7.04 48.33
C LYS A 1188 -34.09 7.65 48.54
N SER A 1189 -33.69 8.87 48.15
CA SER A 1189 -34.38 10.14 47.82
C SER A 1189 -33.49 11.07 46.94
N GLU A 1190 -33.96 11.66 45.83
CA GLU A 1190 -34.48 13.07 45.65
C GLU A 1190 -33.40 14.17 45.43
N HIS A 1191 -33.60 15.32 44.75
CA HIS A 1191 -34.63 15.89 43.84
C HIS A 1191 -34.01 17.17 43.14
N THR A 1192 -34.38 17.74 41.97
CA THR A 1192 -34.81 17.29 40.61
C THR A 1192 -34.97 18.52 39.65
N LEU A 1193 -35.14 18.27 38.34
CA LEU A 1193 -35.90 19.08 37.34
C LEU A 1193 -35.23 20.22 36.53
N ALA A 1194 -35.96 20.71 35.50
CA ALA A 1194 -35.41 21.26 34.24
C ALA A 1194 -36.37 22.18 33.43
N THR A 1195 -35.94 22.57 32.20
CA THR A 1195 -36.69 23.10 31.00
C THR A 1195 -36.80 24.62 30.72
N ARG A 1196 -37.00 24.95 29.43
CA ARG A 1196 -36.79 26.25 28.73
C ARG A 1196 -38.03 27.17 28.64
N ARG A 1197 -37.86 28.48 28.40
CA ARG A 1197 -38.49 29.22 27.26
C ARG A 1197 -37.94 30.64 26.99
N MET A 1198 -38.29 31.18 25.81
CA MET A 1198 -37.85 32.47 25.21
C MET A 1198 -38.88 33.61 25.41
N SER A 1199 -38.48 34.89 25.22
CA SER A 1199 -39.25 35.85 24.40
C SER A 1199 -38.50 37.17 24.06
N ARG A 1200 -38.99 37.79 22.97
CA ARG A 1200 -38.77 39.06 22.24
C ARG A 1200 -38.89 40.35 23.09
N THR A 1201 -38.83 41.62 22.62
CA THR A 1201 -38.89 42.31 21.27
C THR A 1201 -38.05 43.62 21.40
N THR A 1202 -37.81 44.59 20.49
CA THR A 1202 -38.58 45.41 19.49
C THR A 1202 -37.54 46.37 18.78
N GLN A 1203 -37.74 47.31 17.84
CA GLN A 1203 -38.90 47.85 17.07
C GLN A 1203 -38.46 48.53 15.74
N ILE A 1204 -39.22 48.28 14.65
CA ILE A 1204 -39.64 49.09 13.47
C ILE A 1204 -38.90 50.40 13.09
N GLY A 1205 -38.66 50.56 11.77
CA GLY A 1205 -38.62 51.84 11.05
C GLY A 1205 -38.85 51.63 9.53
N ASN A 1206 -39.80 52.35 8.92
CA ASN A 1206 -40.11 52.29 7.47
C ASN A 1206 -39.66 53.59 6.77
N GLU A 1207 -39.42 53.55 5.45
CA GLU A 1207 -39.89 54.58 4.53
C GLU A 1207 -40.01 54.03 3.08
N GLU A 1208 -40.63 54.80 2.17
CA GLU A 1208 -41.25 54.28 0.93
C GLU A 1208 -40.72 54.92 -0.38
N MET A 1209 -41.03 54.28 -1.52
CA MET A 1209 -41.20 54.85 -2.89
C MET A 1209 -40.01 55.62 -3.52
N ASN A 1210 -39.62 55.29 -4.76
CA ASN A 1210 -40.38 55.76 -5.94
C ASN A 1210 -40.21 54.90 -7.22
N MET A 1211 -40.91 55.28 -8.31
CA MET A 1211 -41.21 54.40 -9.45
C MET A 1211 -40.66 54.86 -10.83
N THR A 1212 -40.29 53.89 -11.69
CA THR A 1212 -40.47 53.88 -13.19
C THR A 1212 -39.73 54.93 -14.06
N PRO A 1213 -39.70 54.83 -15.43
CA PRO A 1213 -40.14 53.73 -16.33
C PRO A 1213 -39.13 53.26 -17.43
N ILE A 1214 -39.40 52.03 -17.93
CA ILE A 1214 -39.36 51.48 -19.32
C ILE A 1214 -39.56 52.52 -20.46
N PRO A 1215 -39.12 52.32 -21.75
CA PRO A 1215 -39.53 51.16 -22.61
C PRO A 1215 -38.48 50.67 -23.70
N GLU A 1216 -38.33 49.36 -24.00
CA GLU A 1216 -38.94 48.55 -25.11
C GLU A 1216 -38.09 48.37 -26.41
N PRO A 1217 -38.45 47.49 -27.41
CA PRO A 1217 -39.47 46.41 -27.45
C PRO A 1217 -39.05 45.04 -28.10
N SER A 1218 -40.01 44.09 -28.11
CA SER A 1218 -40.20 42.92 -29.02
C SER A 1218 -39.29 41.68 -28.84
N TYR A 1219 -39.73 40.42 -28.61
CA TYR A 1219 -40.97 39.60 -28.81
C TYR A 1219 -41.32 39.15 -30.25
N SER A 1220 -41.43 37.81 -30.49
CA SER A 1220 -42.70 37.11 -30.82
C SER A 1220 -42.59 35.62 -31.29
N PHE A 1221 -43.13 34.68 -30.47
CA PHE A 1221 -43.91 33.45 -30.79
C PHE A 1221 -43.61 32.41 -31.93
N LYS A 1222 -43.43 31.15 -31.50
CA LYS A 1222 -44.11 29.86 -31.87
C LYS A 1222 -43.96 29.09 -33.22
N ASN A 1223 -43.85 27.76 -33.04
CA ASN A 1223 -44.45 26.60 -33.74
C ASN A 1223 -44.06 26.15 -35.19
N GLU A 1224 -43.56 24.90 -35.23
CA GLU A 1224 -44.00 23.74 -36.06
C GLU A 1224 -43.62 23.53 -37.55
N LEU A 1225 -43.12 22.30 -37.80
CA LEU A 1225 -43.32 21.39 -38.95
C LEU A 1225 -42.64 21.61 -40.33
N ALA A 1226 -41.52 20.87 -40.52
CA ALA A 1226 -41.33 19.80 -41.53
C ALA A 1226 -40.71 20.06 -42.94
N THR A 1227 -40.15 18.96 -43.48
CA THR A 1227 -39.70 18.66 -44.88
C THR A 1227 -38.35 19.18 -45.44
N VAL A 1228 -37.33 18.30 -45.38
CA VAL A 1228 -36.36 17.77 -46.41
C VAL A 1228 -36.49 18.19 -47.91
N PRO A 1229 -35.52 17.89 -48.85
CA PRO A 1229 -34.16 17.26 -48.74
C PRO A 1229 -33.02 17.81 -49.70
N GLN A 1230 -31.85 17.13 -49.72
CA GLN A 1230 -30.92 16.83 -50.85
C GLN A 1230 -29.48 17.43 -50.98
N THR A 1231 -28.56 16.47 -51.23
CA THR A 1231 -27.15 16.38 -51.69
C THR A 1231 -26.95 16.65 -53.22
N PRO A 1232 -25.83 16.33 -53.94
CA PRO A 1232 -24.37 16.10 -53.65
C PRO A 1232 -23.37 16.80 -54.67
N ALA A 1233 -22.04 16.54 -54.60
CA ALA A 1233 -21.01 16.38 -55.69
C ALA A 1233 -19.56 16.63 -55.15
N THR A 1234 -18.53 15.75 -55.23
CA THR A 1234 -17.62 15.29 -56.34
C THR A 1234 -16.81 16.42 -57.03
N GLU A 1235 -15.48 16.34 -57.24
CA GLU A 1235 -14.74 15.44 -58.18
C GLU A 1235 -13.25 15.08 -57.77
N VAL A 1236 -12.37 14.70 -58.73
CA VAL A 1236 -11.16 13.83 -58.61
C VAL A 1236 -9.96 14.36 -59.46
N VAL A 1237 -8.70 13.85 -59.30
CA VAL A 1237 -7.69 13.46 -60.36
C VAL A 1237 -6.17 13.61 -60.00
N ALA A 1238 -5.40 12.52 -60.21
CA ALA A 1238 -3.98 12.29 -60.68
C ALA A 1238 -2.83 13.34 -60.42
N PHE A 1239 -1.66 13.01 -59.82
CA PHE A 1239 -0.45 12.20 -60.23
C PHE A 1239 0.66 12.96 -61.01
N GLU A 1240 1.94 12.88 -60.55
CA GLU A 1240 3.15 12.46 -61.33
C GLU A 1240 4.45 12.43 -60.44
N VAL A 1241 5.61 11.99 -60.98
CA VAL A 1241 6.85 11.54 -60.27
C VAL A 1241 8.15 11.93 -61.04
N GLU A 1242 9.35 11.63 -60.49
CA GLU A 1242 10.75 11.75 -61.05
C GLU A 1242 11.51 13.06 -60.69
N GLU A 1243 12.85 13.13 -60.53
CA GLU A 1243 13.97 12.16 -60.65
C GLU A 1243 15.16 12.49 -59.69
N VAL A 1244 16.32 11.80 -59.77
CA VAL A 1244 17.48 11.82 -58.83
C VAL A 1244 18.83 11.75 -59.60
N PRO A 1245 19.90 12.56 -59.32
CA PRO A 1245 21.11 12.01 -58.65
C PRO A 1245 22.13 12.94 -57.92
N ASP A 1246 22.75 12.38 -56.85
CA ASP A 1246 24.17 12.39 -56.39
C ASP A 1246 25.13 13.60 -56.59
N HIS A 1247 25.80 14.05 -55.49
CA HIS A 1247 27.29 14.09 -55.41
C HIS A 1247 27.92 14.41 -54.02
N ARG A 1248 28.80 13.49 -53.60
CA ARG A 1248 29.99 13.54 -52.69
C ARG A 1248 30.46 14.84 -51.95
N ALA A 1249 30.55 14.70 -50.61
CA ALA A 1249 31.78 14.77 -49.76
C ALA A 1249 32.36 16.06 -49.09
N THR A 1250 32.90 15.83 -47.87
CA THR A 1250 33.97 16.54 -47.09
C THR A 1250 33.70 17.85 -46.30
N GLY A 1251 34.27 17.92 -45.08
CA GLY A 1251 34.29 19.06 -44.13
C GLY A 1251 33.06 19.08 -43.21
N LYS A 1252 33.10 18.98 -41.86
CA LYS A 1252 34.12 19.07 -40.79
C LYS A 1252 34.56 20.49 -40.38
N ILE A 1253 34.21 20.88 -39.13
CA ILE A 1253 34.52 22.14 -38.41
C ILE A 1253 33.74 23.34 -38.98
N ALA A 1254 33.06 24.20 -38.20
CA ALA A 1254 33.11 24.39 -36.74
C ALA A 1254 32.05 23.60 -35.96
#